data_AF-A0A9N8Z445-F1
#
_entry.id   AF-A0A9N8Z445-F1
#
_cell.length_a   1.000
_cell.length_b   1.000
_cell.length_c   1.000
_cell.angle_alpha   90.00
_cell.angle_beta   90.00
_cell.angle_gamma   90.00
#
_symmetry.space_group_name_H-M   'P 1'
#
loop_
_entity.id
_entity.type
_entity.pdbx_description
1 polymer ?
#
loop_
_entity_poly.entity_id
_entity_poly.type
_entity_poly.pdbx_seq_one_letter_code
_entity_poly.pdbx_strand_id
1 'polypeptide(L)'
;MHSLAKDTQNDKTTAAVLHQQKQAFVEAFKIPYQDPLKIVERFRDYINKKHAYWFANKKNHLPYGTLFQSSGYGKTRLIEQIAMKIPTLYVCLRPRRSTGYPPATPYAPEIFDSLGQISGGEEWRFMFILWHAIKKLHGYSLNESAENLWKWQLDYEWCNKFWKEVSEASKDWKKVDRKDANLDVDKFLFTDNSDNQIKILLCIDEARSLIDSVQDDGCTQFRLLRRAMRHIGWNGFFVLFLDTFSKISNFTPPSSADPSARKDDLGFELFHPFIRLTTMDIFEGKTEDPAGTSEEGQIVQLARLGRPLIYSYFDVKRTSSSTEVALRGLVSLLQIKLFGGVNAFKDSKKKMSSIAILSVLVCLDISPQSKIASDLVALHMATCVAVSRDRERLLVRYPSEPLLAEAALSAITNNDTLVCVLQKFNEMLKKGFVDAGPRGEVVARIILILAMRSIQEKKEWKSTVITVKRLMELLDPAAVDDLQHFVDATVAFTHFIPITYAPKTCSLKEYYQRRCAVILKRNNPGADIMIPVKLSEDRYSYILIQVKNYASSDRNADKSYPESGSSKLTSRFVFRKSDLKDHGEQYITLYWQLGFQGQLREVPPIRKSKRQKLEEEQQHPFAHFGLNFFKFLDPTVKEELADLLGAFISPFDEAWRFENEETGDYWSEEQIVAQDPLVYESSISSLT
;
A
#
# COMPACT_ATOMS: atom_id res chain seq x y z
N MET A 1 36.16 -18.72 23.85
CA MET A 1 36.67 -18.13 22.60
C MET A 1 35.90 -18.53 21.34
N HIS A 2 35.31 -19.75 21.25
CA HIS A 2 34.55 -20.17 20.06
C HIS A 2 33.15 -19.52 19.88
N SER A 3 32.49 -18.99 20.92
CA SER A 3 31.21 -18.25 20.75
C SER A 3 31.45 -16.80 20.31
N LEU A 4 32.44 -16.11 20.90
CA LEU A 4 32.86 -14.75 20.51
C LEU A 4 33.28 -14.67 19.03
N ALA A 5 33.97 -15.68 18.49
CA ALA A 5 34.33 -15.72 17.08
C ALA A 5 33.13 -15.88 16.13
N LYS A 6 32.08 -16.62 16.54
CA LYS A 6 30.84 -16.78 15.77
C LYS A 6 30.01 -15.49 15.78
N ASP A 7 29.89 -14.82 16.91
CA ASP A 7 29.18 -13.54 17.02
C ASP A 7 29.87 -12.44 16.21
N THR A 8 31.20 -12.36 16.27
CA THR A 8 31.99 -11.38 15.48
C THR A 8 31.89 -11.63 13.97
N GLN A 9 31.74 -12.89 13.54
CA GLN A 9 31.61 -13.25 12.12
C GLN A 9 30.17 -13.03 11.61
N ASN A 10 29.15 -13.25 12.44
CA ASN A 10 27.76 -12.92 12.15
C ASN A 10 27.54 -11.39 12.05
N ASP A 11 28.18 -10.61 12.92
CA ASP A 11 28.10 -9.14 12.92
C ASP A 11 28.80 -8.53 11.68
N LYS A 12 29.97 -9.05 11.29
CA LYS A 12 30.66 -8.64 10.06
C LYS A 12 29.85 -8.95 8.81
N THR A 13 29.19 -10.10 8.77
CA THR A 13 28.32 -10.51 7.65
C THR A 13 27.08 -9.62 7.56
N THR A 14 26.45 -9.31 8.71
CA THR A 14 25.29 -8.42 8.78
C THR A 14 25.62 -6.99 8.36
N ALA A 15 26.77 -6.45 8.79
CA ALA A 15 27.24 -5.13 8.39
C ALA A 15 27.52 -5.03 6.89
N ALA A 16 28.12 -6.06 6.28
CA ALA A 16 28.38 -6.13 4.85
C ALA A 16 27.08 -6.15 4.02
N VAL A 17 26.08 -6.93 4.45
CA VAL A 17 24.76 -6.99 3.79
C VAL A 17 24.04 -5.64 3.87
N LEU A 18 24.04 -4.99 5.04
CA LEU A 18 23.45 -3.66 5.22
C LEU A 18 24.16 -2.61 4.35
N HIS A 19 25.48 -2.68 4.25
CA HIS A 19 26.25 -1.78 3.38
C HIS A 19 25.88 -1.98 1.90
N GLN A 20 25.84 -3.23 1.43
CA GLN A 20 25.48 -3.55 0.05
C GLN A 20 24.04 -3.13 -0.28
N GLN A 21 23.12 -3.24 0.69
CA GLN A 21 21.74 -2.78 0.53
C GLN A 21 21.66 -1.25 0.43
N LYS A 22 22.41 -0.54 1.28
CA LYS A 22 22.52 0.92 1.23
C LYS A 22 23.07 1.39 -0.11
N GLN A 23 24.14 0.78 -0.62
CA GLN A 23 24.71 1.10 -1.92
C GLN A 23 23.71 0.87 -3.06
N ALA A 24 22.94 -0.24 -3.01
CA ALA A 24 21.91 -0.48 -4.01
C ALA A 24 20.83 0.62 -4.04
N PHE A 25 20.44 1.18 -2.89
CA PHE A 25 19.53 2.34 -2.87
C PHE A 25 20.15 3.62 -3.43
N VAL A 26 21.44 3.86 -3.19
CA VAL A 26 22.17 5.01 -3.76
C VAL A 26 22.19 4.93 -5.29
N GLU A 27 22.59 3.79 -5.84
CA GLU A 27 22.64 3.59 -7.29
C GLU A 27 21.23 3.58 -7.91
N ALA A 28 20.25 2.97 -7.25
CA ALA A 28 18.86 2.99 -7.70
C ALA A 28 18.30 4.42 -7.75
N PHE A 29 18.72 5.27 -6.81
CA PHE A 29 18.35 6.68 -6.79
C PHE A 29 18.98 7.44 -7.98
N LYS A 30 20.11 7.02 -8.55
CA LYS A 30 20.73 7.69 -9.70
C LYS A 30 20.05 7.42 -11.04
N ILE A 31 19.20 6.39 -11.13
CA ILE A 31 18.49 6.04 -12.39
C ILE A 31 17.70 7.24 -12.91
N PRO A 32 17.82 7.62 -14.20
CA PRO A 32 17.21 8.83 -14.76
C PRO A 32 15.72 8.97 -14.43
N TYR A 33 15.33 10.14 -13.93
CA TYR A 33 13.94 10.46 -13.60
C TYR A 33 13.08 10.44 -14.85
N GLN A 34 11.97 9.70 -14.82
CA GLN A 34 11.02 9.60 -15.91
C GLN A 34 9.81 10.49 -15.60
N ASP A 35 9.49 11.41 -16.50
CA ASP A 35 8.34 12.33 -16.32
C ASP A 35 7.45 12.48 -17.56
N PRO A 36 6.87 11.38 -18.10
CA PRO A 36 5.97 11.45 -19.25
C PRO A 36 4.71 12.27 -19.00
N LEU A 37 4.29 12.42 -17.73
CA LEU A 37 3.07 13.15 -17.34
C LEU A 37 3.34 14.57 -16.86
N LYS A 38 4.58 15.06 -16.97
CA LYS A 38 5.02 16.41 -16.56
C LYS A 38 4.65 16.74 -15.10
N ILE A 39 4.79 15.77 -14.20
CA ILE A 39 4.48 15.91 -12.78
C ILE A 39 5.39 16.95 -12.11
N VAL A 40 6.64 17.11 -12.54
CA VAL A 40 7.56 18.08 -11.95
C VAL A 40 7.03 19.50 -12.15
N GLU A 41 6.61 19.84 -13.38
CA GLU A 41 6.02 21.14 -13.69
C GLU A 41 4.70 21.36 -12.96
N ARG A 42 3.80 20.36 -13.00
CA ARG A 42 2.50 20.43 -12.31
C ARG A 42 2.64 20.60 -10.80
N PHE A 43 3.61 19.93 -10.18
CA PHE A 43 3.86 20.03 -8.75
C PHE A 43 4.49 21.37 -8.39
N ARG A 44 5.42 21.90 -9.21
CA ARG A 44 5.94 23.26 -9.06
C ARG A 44 4.81 24.31 -9.09
N ASP A 45 3.93 24.22 -10.08
CA ASP A 45 2.78 25.13 -10.19
C ASP A 45 1.84 25.00 -8.98
N TYR A 46 1.64 23.76 -8.51
CA TYR A 46 0.84 23.48 -7.33
C TYR A 46 1.39 24.21 -6.09
N ILE A 47 2.69 24.06 -5.77
CA ILE A 47 3.27 24.69 -4.58
C ILE A 47 3.33 26.22 -4.71
N ASN A 48 3.61 26.75 -5.90
CA ASN A 48 3.57 28.21 -6.14
C ASN A 48 2.18 28.79 -5.92
N LYS A 49 1.11 28.11 -6.38
CA LYS A 49 -0.27 28.53 -6.12
C LYS A 49 -0.60 28.51 -4.63
N LYS A 50 -0.11 27.52 -3.87
CA LYS A 50 -0.30 27.47 -2.41
C LYS A 50 0.45 28.58 -1.69
N HIS A 51 1.69 28.84 -2.09
CA HIS A 51 2.46 29.96 -1.58
C HIS A 51 1.76 31.30 -1.82
N ALA A 52 1.35 31.60 -3.06
CA ALA A 52 0.65 32.84 -3.38
C ALA A 52 -0.66 33.00 -2.59
N TYR A 53 -1.43 31.90 -2.46
CA TYR A 53 -2.66 31.91 -1.68
C TYR A 53 -2.41 32.16 -0.19
N TRP A 54 -1.41 31.48 0.40
CA TRP A 54 -1.01 31.73 1.78
C TRP A 54 -0.56 33.19 1.97
N PHE A 55 0.28 33.71 1.09
CA PHE A 55 0.83 35.06 1.19
C PHE A 55 -0.28 36.14 1.15
N ALA A 56 -1.36 35.91 0.40
CA ALA A 56 -2.55 36.75 0.40
C ALA A 56 -3.44 36.56 1.65
N ASN A 57 -3.32 35.43 2.36
CA ASN A 57 -4.19 35.03 3.47
C ASN A 57 -3.41 34.69 4.75
N LYS A 58 -2.31 35.41 5.05
CA LYS A 58 -1.38 35.10 6.16
C LYS A 58 -2.04 34.99 7.54
N LYS A 59 -3.20 35.64 7.75
CA LYS A 59 -3.97 35.56 8.99
C LYS A 59 -4.65 34.21 9.22
N ASN A 60 -4.95 33.49 8.13
CA ASN A 60 -5.78 32.29 8.17
C ASN A 60 -5.05 31.04 7.66
N HIS A 61 -3.87 31.16 7.06
CA HIS A 61 -3.09 30.03 6.52
C HIS A 61 -1.64 30.03 7.02
N LEU A 62 -0.99 28.87 6.92
CA LEU A 62 0.44 28.70 7.19
C LEU A 62 1.23 28.41 5.90
N PRO A 63 2.53 28.77 5.83
CA PRO A 63 3.36 28.64 4.63
C PRO A 63 3.86 27.21 4.41
N TYR A 64 3.01 26.20 4.57
CA TYR A 64 3.43 24.81 4.34
C TYR A 64 2.40 23.93 3.65
N GLY A 65 2.91 22.97 2.87
CA GLY A 65 2.14 21.86 2.30
C GLY A 65 2.70 20.50 2.71
N THR A 66 2.00 19.45 2.31
CA THR A 66 2.39 18.07 2.61
C THR A 66 2.39 17.25 1.32
N LEU A 67 3.47 16.49 1.08
CA LEU A 67 3.57 15.48 0.02
C LEU A 67 3.46 14.09 0.66
N PHE A 68 2.38 13.38 0.38
CA PHE A 68 2.01 12.16 1.08
C PHE A 68 1.77 10.99 0.11
N GLN A 69 2.51 9.90 0.30
CA GLN A 69 2.29 8.61 -0.36
C GLN A 69 3.20 7.57 0.29
N SER A 70 2.94 6.27 0.11
CA SER A 70 3.82 5.21 0.62
C SER A 70 5.24 5.23 0.05
N SER A 71 6.12 4.44 0.68
CA SER A 71 7.51 4.28 0.27
C SER A 71 7.62 3.75 -1.16
N GLY A 72 8.57 4.27 -1.93
CA GLY A 72 8.89 3.77 -3.27
C GLY A 72 8.13 4.39 -4.45
N TYR A 73 7.21 5.33 -4.19
CA TYR A 73 6.55 6.14 -5.23
C TYR A 73 7.41 7.27 -5.81
N GLY A 74 8.61 7.50 -5.28
CA GLY A 74 9.52 8.54 -5.76
C GLY A 74 9.26 9.95 -5.20
N LYS A 75 8.67 10.09 -4.00
CA LYS A 75 8.51 11.40 -3.31
C LYS A 75 9.79 12.22 -3.31
N THR A 76 10.88 11.65 -2.78
CA THR A 76 12.16 12.33 -2.66
C THR A 76 12.82 12.58 -4.02
N ARG A 77 12.60 11.69 -5.00
CA ARG A 77 13.03 11.90 -6.39
C ARG A 77 12.27 13.07 -7.05
N LEU A 78 10.98 13.24 -6.78
CA LEU A 78 10.24 14.44 -7.21
C LEU A 78 10.83 15.71 -6.59
N ILE A 79 11.14 15.69 -5.28
CA ILE A 79 11.75 16.84 -4.63
C ILE A 79 13.13 17.18 -5.18
N GLU A 80 13.96 16.20 -5.50
CA GLU A 80 15.21 16.44 -6.21
C GLU A 80 14.99 17.18 -7.54
N GLN A 81 14.01 16.76 -8.35
CA GLN A 81 13.68 17.46 -9.60
C GLN A 81 13.15 18.88 -9.36
N ILE A 82 12.46 19.12 -8.24
CA ILE A 82 12.06 20.46 -7.82
C ILE A 82 13.27 21.28 -7.34
N ALA A 83 14.21 20.66 -6.63
CA ALA A 83 15.42 21.30 -6.13
C ALA A 83 16.33 21.78 -7.26
N MET A 84 16.27 21.15 -8.44
CA MET A 84 16.94 21.64 -9.66
C MET A 84 16.33 22.95 -10.20
N LYS A 85 15.10 23.29 -9.81
CA LYS A 85 14.36 24.48 -10.30
C LYS A 85 14.19 25.56 -9.23
N ILE A 86 14.12 25.18 -7.96
CA ILE A 86 13.93 26.07 -6.81
C ILE A 86 14.98 25.69 -5.76
N PRO A 87 15.85 26.63 -5.32
CA PRO A 87 16.77 26.39 -4.22
C PRO A 87 16.04 25.77 -3.02
N THR A 88 16.45 24.57 -2.61
CA THR A 88 15.75 23.78 -1.60
C THR A 88 16.68 23.43 -0.45
N LEU A 89 16.33 23.80 0.78
CA LEU A 89 16.95 23.29 2.00
C LEU A 89 16.32 21.93 2.30
N TYR A 90 17.06 20.85 2.10
CA TYR A 90 16.59 19.49 2.31
C TYR A 90 17.08 18.91 3.64
N VAL A 91 16.14 18.50 4.48
CA VAL A 91 16.39 17.94 5.81
C VAL A 91 15.72 16.58 5.90
N CYS A 92 16.50 15.51 6.03
CA CYS A 92 16.00 14.15 6.24
C CYS A 92 16.16 13.74 7.71
N LEU A 93 15.04 13.60 8.42
CA LEU A 93 15.00 13.31 9.86
C LEU A 93 14.91 11.82 10.19
N ARG A 94 15.33 10.95 9.26
CA ARG A 94 15.32 9.51 9.50
C ARG A 94 16.33 9.09 10.57
N PRO A 95 16.14 7.92 11.21
CA PRO A 95 17.14 7.39 12.14
C PRO A 95 18.50 7.20 11.48
N ARG A 96 19.59 7.56 12.18
CA ARG A 96 20.98 7.49 11.65
C ARG A 96 21.41 6.09 11.20
N ARG A 97 20.87 5.05 11.82
CA ARG A 97 21.16 3.64 11.50
C ARG A 97 20.27 3.09 10.37
N SER A 98 19.39 3.90 9.78
CA SER A 98 18.54 3.47 8.67
C SER A 98 19.37 3.18 7.41
N THR A 99 18.99 2.14 6.67
CA THR A 99 19.58 1.80 5.36
C THR A 99 18.96 2.55 4.19
N GLY A 100 17.93 3.36 4.42
CA GLY A 100 17.27 4.12 3.37
C GLY A 100 18.14 5.23 2.78
N TYR A 101 17.80 5.64 1.56
CA TYR A 101 18.40 6.80 0.88
C TYR A 101 17.31 7.84 0.52
N PRO A 102 17.58 9.16 0.55
CA PRO A 102 18.79 9.86 1.03
C PRO A 102 19.18 9.56 2.50
N PRO A 103 20.45 9.78 2.90
CA PRO A 103 20.88 9.57 4.28
C PRO A 103 20.22 10.59 5.23
N ALA A 104 20.26 10.29 6.54
CA ALA A 104 19.89 11.27 7.56
C ALA A 104 20.80 12.50 7.47
N THR A 105 20.22 13.70 7.59
CA THR A 105 20.99 14.95 7.57
C THR A 105 21.86 15.04 8.83
N PRO A 106 23.19 15.24 8.72
CA PRO A 106 24.09 15.40 9.85
C PRO A 106 23.64 16.56 10.76
N TYR A 107 23.77 16.39 12.08
CA TYR A 107 23.31 17.34 13.11
C TYR A 107 21.84 17.73 13.09
N ALA A 108 21.03 17.36 12.09
CA ALA A 108 19.63 17.76 12.05
C ALA A 108 18.85 17.20 13.25
N PRO A 109 18.89 15.89 13.58
CA PRO A 109 18.26 15.40 14.80
C PRO A 109 18.77 16.14 16.04
N GLU A 110 20.07 16.36 16.23
CA GLU A 110 20.56 17.09 17.40
C GLU A 110 20.19 18.56 17.43
N ILE A 111 20.08 19.22 16.28
CA ILE A 111 19.60 20.60 16.19
C ILE A 111 18.12 20.63 16.56
N PHE A 112 17.30 19.76 15.98
CA PHE A 112 15.88 19.61 16.29
C PHE A 112 15.62 19.06 17.72
N ASP A 113 16.54 18.30 18.30
CA ASP A 113 16.50 17.79 19.68
C ASP A 113 17.02 18.83 20.69
N SER A 114 17.99 19.66 20.32
CA SER A 114 18.39 20.85 21.09
C SER A 114 17.25 21.85 21.14
N LEU A 115 16.42 21.91 20.08
CA LEU A 115 15.13 22.61 20.06
C LEU A 115 14.08 21.92 20.96
N GLY A 116 14.30 20.67 21.38
CA GLY A 116 13.55 20.00 22.45
C GLY A 116 13.66 20.69 23.81
N GLN A 117 14.64 21.59 23.98
CA GLN A 117 14.78 22.45 25.17
C GLN A 117 13.99 23.77 25.05
N ILE A 118 13.39 24.06 23.89
CA ILE A 118 12.54 25.24 23.69
C ILE A 118 11.14 24.90 24.17
N SER A 119 10.71 25.50 25.28
CA SER A 119 9.38 25.31 25.82
C SER A 119 8.30 25.94 24.93
N GLY A 120 7.06 25.47 25.06
CA GLY A 120 5.91 26.15 24.46
C GLY A 120 5.86 27.63 24.85
N GLY A 121 5.76 28.53 23.87
CA GLY A 121 5.80 29.98 24.09
C GLY A 121 7.15 30.65 23.80
N GLU A 122 8.20 29.90 23.42
CA GLU A 122 9.51 30.45 23.00
C GLU A 122 9.79 30.25 21.50
N GLU A 123 8.74 30.22 20.67
CA GLU A 123 8.82 29.75 19.28
C GLU A 123 9.71 30.63 18.37
N TRP A 124 9.98 31.88 18.76
CA TRP A 124 10.91 32.77 18.05
C TRP A 124 12.36 32.26 18.07
N ARG A 125 12.75 31.48 19.10
CA ARG A 125 14.09 30.88 19.18
C ARG A 125 14.28 29.83 18.10
N PHE A 126 13.23 29.06 17.80
CA PHE A 126 13.22 28.14 16.67
C PHE A 126 13.34 28.91 15.35
N MET A 127 12.57 30.01 15.19
CA MET A 127 12.65 30.87 14.01
C MET A 127 14.05 31.42 13.75
N PHE A 128 14.77 31.80 14.81
CA PHE A 128 16.13 32.30 14.72
C PHE A 128 17.09 31.27 14.10
N ILE A 129 17.03 30.01 14.55
CA ILE A 129 17.84 28.92 14.00
C ILE A 129 17.49 28.66 12.53
N LEU A 130 16.19 28.57 12.22
CA LEU A 130 15.73 28.36 10.85
C LEU A 130 16.17 29.50 9.92
N TRP A 131 16.08 30.75 10.38
CA TRP A 131 16.53 31.91 9.63
C TRP A 131 18.01 31.83 9.29
N HIS A 132 18.88 31.44 10.23
CA HIS A 132 20.31 31.25 9.95
C HIS A 132 20.57 30.19 8.89
N ALA A 133 19.85 29.06 8.94
CA ALA A 133 19.97 28.00 7.93
C ALA A 133 19.53 28.50 6.54
N ILE A 134 18.39 29.18 6.45
CA ILE A 134 17.85 29.70 5.20
C ILE A 134 18.73 30.82 4.64
N LYS A 135 19.18 31.77 5.46
CA LYS A 135 20.10 32.84 5.05
C LYS A 135 21.39 32.27 4.49
N LYS A 136 21.94 31.25 5.14
CA LYS A 136 23.17 30.59 4.69
C LYS A 136 22.96 29.89 3.35
N LEU A 137 21.89 29.11 3.20
CA LEU A 137 21.57 28.47 1.91
C LEU A 137 21.33 29.52 0.82
N HIS A 138 20.63 30.61 1.13
CA HIS A 138 20.39 31.69 0.19
C HIS A 138 21.70 32.31 -0.30
N GLY A 139 22.66 32.55 0.60
CA GLY A 139 23.99 33.05 0.23
C GLY A 139 24.70 32.15 -0.79
N TYR A 140 24.60 30.83 -0.63
CA TYR A 140 25.09 29.89 -1.65
C TYR A 140 24.27 29.96 -2.94
N SER A 141 22.94 30.08 -2.85
CA SER A 141 22.06 30.11 -4.02
C SER A 141 22.21 31.33 -4.93
N LEU A 142 22.89 32.38 -4.47
CA LEU A 142 23.20 33.56 -5.28
C LEU A 142 24.36 33.31 -6.27
N ASN A 143 25.26 32.39 -5.94
CA ASN A 143 26.50 32.16 -6.71
C ASN A 143 26.57 30.77 -7.34
N GLU A 144 25.62 29.88 -7.01
CA GLU A 144 25.66 28.47 -7.37
C GLU A 144 24.34 28.01 -8.00
N SER A 145 24.45 26.98 -8.85
CA SER A 145 23.27 26.36 -9.44
C SER A 145 22.48 25.58 -8.38
N ALA A 146 21.14 25.55 -8.53
CA ALA A 146 20.28 24.81 -7.62
C ALA A 146 20.59 23.29 -7.62
N GLU A 147 21.11 22.77 -8.74
CA GLU A 147 21.61 21.40 -8.85
C GLU A 147 22.83 21.14 -7.95
N ASN A 148 23.82 22.04 -7.94
CA ASN A 148 24.99 21.93 -7.06
C ASN A 148 24.56 21.94 -5.59
N LEU A 149 23.64 22.85 -5.22
CA LEU A 149 23.11 22.93 -3.85
C LEU A 149 22.45 21.62 -3.41
N TRP A 150 21.70 20.96 -4.29
CA TRP A 150 21.11 19.66 -3.98
C TRP A 150 22.18 18.59 -3.78
N LYS A 151 23.13 18.47 -4.73
CA LYS A 151 24.21 17.47 -4.66
C LYS A 151 25.05 17.63 -3.39
N TRP A 152 25.41 18.86 -3.02
CA TRP A 152 26.18 19.16 -1.81
C TRP A 152 25.44 18.79 -0.52
N GLN A 153 24.13 18.95 -0.48
CA GLN A 153 23.33 18.54 0.69
C GLN A 153 23.27 17.02 0.87
N LEU A 154 23.51 16.24 -0.20
CA LEU A 154 23.63 14.78 -0.16
C LEU A 154 25.06 14.31 0.11
N ASP A 155 26.06 15.16 -0.07
CA ASP A 155 27.45 14.91 0.31
C ASP A 155 27.63 15.07 1.83
N TYR A 156 28.24 14.07 2.47
CA TYR A 156 28.36 14.05 3.92
C TYR A 156 29.27 15.16 4.45
N GLU A 157 30.41 15.41 3.81
CA GLU A 157 31.39 16.38 4.30
C GLU A 157 30.86 17.80 4.22
N TRP A 158 30.29 18.18 3.06
CA TRP A 158 29.69 19.48 2.87
C TRP A 158 28.49 19.69 3.80
N CYS A 159 27.57 18.71 3.85
CA CYS A 159 26.37 18.82 4.67
C CYS A 159 26.70 18.91 6.16
N ASN A 160 27.68 18.15 6.63
CA ASN A 160 28.19 18.22 8.00
C ASN A 160 28.80 19.59 8.31
N LYS A 161 29.62 20.14 7.41
CA LYS A 161 30.19 21.49 7.54
C LYS A 161 29.10 22.56 7.57
N PHE A 162 28.15 22.51 6.63
CA PHE A 162 27.03 23.45 6.55
C PHE A 162 26.25 23.52 7.87
N TRP A 163 25.82 22.37 8.40
CA TRP A 163 25.03 22.33 9.63
C TRP A 163 25.83 22.66 10.89
N LYS A 164 27.13 22.34 10.93
CA LYS A 164 28.01 22.80 12.00
C LYS A 164 28.09 24.32 12.04
N GLU A 165 28.28 24.96 10.90
CA GLU A 165 28.34 26.42 10.82
C GLU A 165 26.98 27.09 11.12
N VAL A 166 25.86 26.45 10.77
CA VAL A 166 24.52 26.90 11.19
C VAL A 166 24.37 26.80 12.70
N SER A 167 24.81 25.70 13.31
CA SER A 167 24.78 25.50 14.77
C SER A 167 25.64 26.55 15.49
N GLU A 168 26.84 26.84 14.98
CA GLU A 168 27.72 27.87 15.54
C GLU A 168 27.15 29.29 15.39
N ALA A 169 26.60 29.62 14.22
CA ALA A 169 25.98 30.93 13.98
C ALA A 169 24.70 31.14 14.81
N SER A 170 24.03 30.06 15.19
CA SER A 170 22.80 30.10 15.97
C SER A 170 23.00 29.77 17.46
N LYS A 171 24.25 29.63 17.94
CA LYS A 171 24.58 29.19 19.32
C LYS A 171 23.92 30.01 20.43
N ASP A 172 23.67 31.30 20.19
CA ASP A 172 23.10 32.22 21.16
C ASP A 172 21.56 32.20 21.16
N TRP A 173 20.93 31.25 20.47
CA TRP A 173 19.46 31.12 20.38
C TRP A 173 18.75 31.15 21.75
N LYS A 174 19.38 30.64 22.81
CA LYS A 174 18.84 30.67 24.19
C LYS A 174 18.71 32.09 24.76
N LYS A 175 19.53 33.02 24.30
CA LYS A 175 19.60 34.41 24.77
C LYS A 175 18.73 35.34 23.93
N VAL A 176 18.12 34.85 22.85
CA VAL A 176 17.30 35.65 21.95
C VAL A 176 15.97 35.98 22.62
N ASP A 177 15.71 37.27 22.80
CA ASP A 177 14.42 37.80 23.22
C ASP A 177 13.47 37.90 22.01
N ARG A 178 12.17 37.83 22.27
CA ARG A 178 11.11 37.97 21.26
C ARG A 178 11.21 39.30 20.51
N LYS A 179 11.67 40.37 21.16
CA LYS A 179 11.82 41.70 20.53
C LYS A 179 12.95 41.74 19.51
N ASP A 180 14.04 41.00 19.75
CA ASP A 180 15.21 40.96 18.86
C ASP A 180 14.96 40.11 17.60
N ALA A 181 14.15 39.05 17.73
CA ALA A 181 13.80 38.16 16.61
C ALA A 181 12.93 38.83 15.54
N ASN A 182 12.18 39.89 15.87
CA ASN A 182 11.24 40.54 14.94
C ASN A 182 11.87 41.64 14.05
N LEU A 183 13.08 42.13 14.34
CA LEU A 183 13.55 43.40 13.76
C LEU A 183 14.27 43.28 12.41
N ASP A 184 14.78 42.10 12.03
CA ASP A 184 15.52 41.91 10.76
C ASP A 184 15.18 40.62 10.00
N VAL A 185 14.43 39.72 10.64
CA VAL A 185 14.05 38.42 10.08
C VAL A 185 13.03 38.58 8.95
N ASP A 186 12.12 39.55 9.04
CA ASP A 186 11.05 39.77 8.06
C ASP A 186 11.47 40.54 6.79
N LYS A 187 12.62 41.22 6.79
CA LYS A 187 12.99 42.17 5.74
C LYS A 187 14.03 41.67 4.74
N PHE A 188 14.84 40.65 5.05
CA PHE A 188 16.12 40.51 4.34
C PHE A 188 16.13 39.57 3.12
N LEU A 189 15.32 38.50 3.06
CA LEU A 189 15.60 37.43 2.09
C LEU A 189 15.04 37.68 0.68
N PHE A 190 13.91 38.37 0.53
CA PHE A 190 13.21 38.50 -0.77
C PHE A 190 12.46 39.84 -0.94
N THR A 191 13.13 40.96 -0.74
CA THR A 191 12.51 42.31 -0.78
C THR A 191 11.75 42.62 -2.08
N ASP A 192 12.14 42.01 -3.20
CA ASP A 192 11.55 42.25 -4.54
C ASP A 192 10.93 41.00 -5.19
N ASN A 193 10.11 40.24 -4.44
CA ASN A 193 9.40 39.08 -5.01
C ASN A 193 8.09 39.46 -5.73
N SER A 194 8.19 40.16 -6.87
CA SER A 194 7.03 40.67 -7.62
C SER A 194 6.17 39.59 -8.29
N ASP A 195 6.74 38.42 -8.59
CA ASP A 195 6.04 37.30 -9.22
C ASP A 195 5.31 36.37 -8.22
N ASN A 196 5.47 36.62 -6.91
CA ASN A 196 4.94 35.80 -5.81
C ASN A 196 5.28 34.30 -5.92
N GLN A 197 6.36 33.94 -6.63
CA GLN A 197 6.83 32.56 -6.72
C GLN A 197 7.71 32.21 -5.53
N ILE A 198 7.81 30.92 -5.24
CA ILE A 198 8.74 30.40 -4.25
C ILE A 198 10.17 30.61 -4.76
N LYS A 199 11.01 31.21 -3.92
CA LYS A 199 12.44 31.45 -4.14
C LYS A 199 13.31 30.50 -3.33
N ILE A 200 12.85 30.13 -2.12
CA ILE A 200 13.48 29.07 -1.31
C ILE A 200 12.40 28.13 -0.76
N LEU A 201 12.67 26.84 -0.89
CA LEU A 201 11.85 25.76 -0.36
C LEU A 201 12.54 25.11 0.83
N LEU A 202 11.85 24.94 1.96
CA LEU A 202 12.30 24.04 3.03
C LEU A 202 11.59 22.70 2.85
N CYS A 203 12.35 21.63 2.63
CA CYS A 203 11.83 20.28 2.54
C CYS A 203 12.26 19.47 3.77
N ILE A 204 11.31 19.00 4.57
CA ILE A 204 11.54 18.12 5.71
C ILE A 204 11.03 16.72 5.34
N ASP A 205 11.94 15.80 5.06
CA ASP A 205 11.65 14.38 4.78
C ASP A 205 11.71 13.55 6.06
N GLU A 206 10.90 12.50 6.11
CA GLU A 206 10.64 11.66 7.28
C GLU A 206 10.17 12.51 8.47
N ALA A 207 9.27 13.46 8.19
CA ALA A 207 8.81 14.48 9.13
C ALA A 207 8.15 13.92 10.41
N ARG A 208 7.66 12.67 10.39
CA ARG A 208 7.10 11.94 11.55
C ARG A 208 7.96 12.00 12.80
N SER A 209 9.29 12.06 12.64
CA SER A 209 10.21 12.17 13.78
C SER A 209 9.94 13.41 14.64
N LEU A 210 9.38 14.48 14.06
CA LEU A 210 8.99 15.71 14.79
C LEU A 210 7.71 15.56 15.63
N ILE A 211 6.95 14.50 15.41
CA ILE A 211 5.70 14.23 16.14
C ILE A 211 5.97 13.32 17.34
N ASP A 212 6.87 12.34 17.17
CA ASP A 212 7.19 11.36 18.22
C ASP A 212 7.99 11.98 19.38
N SER A 213 8.64 13.13 19.14
CA SER A 213 9.38 13.90 20.15
C SER A 213 8.43 14.78 20.99
N VAL A 214 7.95 14.23 22.11
CA VAL A 214 7.13 14.94 23.10
C VAL A 214 8.03 15.54 24.19
N GLN A 215 7.92 16.85 24.42
CA GLN A 215 8.60 17.53 25.53
C GLN A 215 7.86 17.27 26.87
N ASP A 216 8.51 17.60 27.98
CA ASP A 216 7.95 17.46 29.34
C ASP A 216 6.60 18.22 29.52
N ASP A 217 6.37 19.28 28.72
CA ASP A 217 5.12 20.06 28.69
C ASP A 217 4.02 19.49 27.77
N GLY A 218 4.26 18.34 27.13
CA GLY A 218 3.36 17.70 26.18
C GLY A 218 3.31 18.37 24.79
N CYS A 219 4.17 19.35 24.50
CA CYS A 219 4.32 19.96 23.18
C CYS A 219 5.24 19.11 22.29
N THR A 220 4.85 18.90 21.03
CA THR A 220 5.72 18.21 20.06
C THR A 220 6.61 19.21 19.33
N GLN A 221 7.79 18.78 18.87
CA GLN A 221 8.66 19.62 18.03
C GLN A 221 7.93 20.13 16.78
N PHE A 222 7.04 19.31 16.20
CA PHE A 222 6.18 19.74 15.09
C PHE A 222 5.24 20.89 15.49
N ARG A 223 4.62 20.86 16.67
CA ARG A 223 3.75 21.94 17.15
C ARG A 223 4.54 23.24 17.32
N LEU A 224 5.76 23.17 17.84
CA LEU A 224 6.64 24.32 17.97
C LEU A 224 7.00 24.90 16.60
N LEU A 225 7.42 24.05 15.65
CA LEU A 225 7.69 24.43 14.27
C LEU A 225 6.48 25.12 13.63
N ARG A 226 5.28 24.57 13.81
CA ARG A 226 4.04 25.11 13.25
C ARG A 226 3.66 26.46 13.86
N ARG A 227 3.90 26.65 15.16
CA ARG A 227 3.68 27.93 15.84
C ARG A 227 4.71 28.97 15.42
N ALA A 228 5.97 28.59 15.29
CA ALA A 228 7.04 29.42 14.77
C ALA A 228 6.68 29.96 13.36
N MET A 229 6.15 29.10 12.49
CA MET A 229 5.70 29.47 11.14
C MET A 229 4.58 30.52 11.10
N ARG A 230 3.79 30.71 12.17
CA ARG A 230 2.77 31.78 12.24
C ARG A 230 3.39 33.17 12.13
N HIS A 231 4.65 33.29 12.53
CA HIS A 231 5.38 34.55 12.53
C HIS A 231 6.15 34.78 11.22
N ILE A 232 6.13 33.84 10.27
CA ILE A 232 6.84 33.99 9.00
C ILE A 232 6.06 34.93 8.08
N GLY A 233 6.65 36.07 7.73
CA GLY A 233 6.10 37.01 6.75
C GLY A 233 6.67 36.88 5.32
N TRP A 234 7.65 36.00 5.09
CA TRP A 234 8.55 36.05 3.93
C TRP A 234 7.86 35.70 2.60
N ASN A 235 7.84 36.66 1.66
CA ASN A 235 7.38 36.41 0.30
C ASN A 235 8.43 35.57 -0.45
N GLY A 236 8.09 34.36 -0.89
CA GLY A 236 9.01 33.47 -1.61
C GLY A 236 9.56 32.33 -0.75
N PHE A 237 9.10 32.17 0.49
CA PHE A 237 9.44 31.03 1.33
C PHE A 237 8.25 30.09 1.48
N PHE A 238 8.48 28.78 1.32
CA PHE A 238 7.45 27.78 1.53
C PHE A 238 8.05 26.49 2.10
N VAL A 239 7.27 25.75 2.89
CA VAL A 239 7.71 24.52 3.53
C VAL A 239 6.95 23.31 3.00
N LEU A 240 7.64 22.20 2.77
CA LEU A 240 7.06 20.92 2.40
C LEU A 240 7.45 19.86 3.42
N PHE A 241 6.45 19.22 3.99
CA PHE A 241 6.62 18.01 4.76
C PHE A 241 6.45 16.79 3.84
N LEU A 242 7.49 15.97 3.77
CA LEU A 242 7.49 14.68 3.11
C LEU A 242 7.38 13.61 4.17
N ASP A 243 6.39 12.74 4.03
CA ASP A 243 6.24 11.64 4.96
C ASP A 243 5.45 10.48 4.36
N THR A 244 5.55 9.35 5.04
CA THR A 244 4.77 8.15 4.81
C THR A 244 3.67 7.92 5.86
N PHE A 245 3.68 8.37 7.15
CA PHE A 245 2.55 8.21 8.15
C PHE A 245 2.60 8.90 9.52
N SER A 246 1.59 8.85 10.43
CA SER A 246 0.34 8.01 10.60
C SER A 246 -0.93 8.81 10.96
N LYS A 247 -0.82 10.13 10.86
CA LYS A 247 -1.91 11.05 11.10
C LYS A 247 -1.68 12.21 10.15
N ILE A 248 -2.31 12.15 8.97
CA ILE A 248 -2.54 13.37 8.17
C ILE A 248 -3.17 14.43 9.09
N SER A 249 -3.97 14.03 10.09
CA SER A 249 -4.46 14.92 11.13
C SER A 249 -3.39 15.57 12.02
N ASN A 250 -2.13 15.16 12.00
CA ASN A 250 -1.08 15.82 12.78
C ASN A 250 -0.46 16.99 12.01
N PHE A 251 -0.06 16.77 10.76
CA PHE A 251 0.45 17.83 9.88
C PHE A 251 -0.67 18.68 9.30
N THR A 252 -1.86 18.12 9.19
CA THR A 252 -3.03 18.68 8.55
C THR A 252 -4.34 18.29 9.29
N PRO A 253 -4.49 18.60 10.60
CA PRO A 253 -5.71 18.30 11.37
C PRO A 253 -6.99 18.86 10.73
N PRO A 254 -8.13 18.16 10.89
CA PRO A 254 -9.43 18.82 10.83
C PRO A 254 -9.46 19.98 11.83
N SER A 255 -10.12 21.09 11.49
CA SER A 255 -10.13 22.29 12.34
C SER A 255 -10.65 22.02 13.77
N SER A 256 -11.57 21.07 13.94
CA SER A 256 -12.12 20.66 15.24
C SER A 256 -11.13 19.91 16.14
N ALA A 257 -10.12 19.26 15.55
CA ALA A 257 -9.16 18.39 16.23
C ALA A 257 -7.76 19.00 16.28
N ASP A 258 -7.58 20.27 15.90
CA ASP A 258 -6.29 20.94 15.88
C ASP A 258 -5.82 21.31 17.31
N PRO A 259 -4.82 20.62 17.88
CA PRO A 259 -4.36 20.89 19.25
C PRO A 259 -3.59 22.22 19.36
N SER A 260 -3.36 22.89 18.23
CA SER A 260 -2.75 24.22 18.17
C SER A 260 -3.79 25.35 18.06
N ALA A 261 -5.09 25.04 17.95
CA ALA A 261 -6.15 26.04 18.07
C ALA A 261 -6.33 26.40 19.57
N ARG A 262 -6.15 27.67 19.93
CA ARG A 262 -6.45 28.19 21.28
C ARG A 262 -7.85 28.82 21.26
N LYS A 263 -8.52 28.92 22.42
CA LYS A 263 -9.91 29.42 22.55
C LYS A 263 -10.19 30.81 21.94
N ASP A 264 -9.14 31.62 21.73
CA ASP A 264 -9.24 32.97 21.14
C ASP A 264 -8.76 33.06 19.67
N ASP A 265 -8.25 31.98 19.09
CA ASP A 265 -7.72 31.93 17.71
C ASP A 265 -8.73 31.22 16.79
N LEU A 266 -9.22 31.93 15.76
CA LEU A 266 -9.81 31.28 14.59
C LEU A 266 -8.77 30.31 14.01
N GLY A 267 -9.01 29.00 14.08
CA GLY A 267 -8.03 27.98 13.68
C GLY A 267 -7.54 28.19 12.24
N PHE A 268 -6.21 28.10 12.03
CA PHE A 268 -5.62 28.21 10.70
C PHE A 268 -6.13 27.09 9.78
N GLU A 269 -6.55 27.46 8.58
CA GLU A 269 -6.80 26.53 7.50
C GLU A 269 -5.48 26.01 6.92
N LEU A 270 -5.43 24.70 6.67
CA LEU A 270 -4.25 24.02 6.19
C LEU A 270 -4.44 23.60 4.74
N PHE A 271 -3.37 23.49 3.96
CA PHE A 271 -3.52 22.97 2.60
C PHE A 271 -3.77 21.47 2.61
N HIS A 272 -4.56 21.00 1.64
CA HIS A 272 -4.80 19.58 1.45
C HIS A 272 -3.50 18.87 1.02
N PRO A 273 -3.20 17.66 1.51
CA PRO A 273 -2.00 16.94 1.10
C PRO A 273 -2.01 16.63 -0.41
N PHE A 274 -0.83 16.72 -1.02
CA PHE A 274 -0.58 16.26 -2.38
C PHE A 274 -0.27 14.76 -2.36
N ILE A 275 -1.10 13.96 -3.03
CA ILE A 275 -1.00 12.49 -3.00
C ILE A 275 -0.79 11.85 -4.37
N ARG A 276 -0.94 12.65 -5.44
CA ARG A 276 -1.08 12.17 -6.82
C ARG A 276 0.28 11.97 -7.50
N LEU A 277 1.08 11.06 -6.98
CA LEU A 277 2.31 10.61 -7.65
C LEU A 277 1.93 9.59 -8.73
N THR A 278 1.85 10.04 -9.98
CA THR A 278 1.49 9.22 -11.13
C THR A 278 2.72 8.50 -11.68
N THR A 279 3.33 7.65 -10.85
CA THR A 279 4.61 6.98 -11.13
C THR A 279 4.50 5.45 -11.23
N MET A 280 3.30 4.90 -11.08
CA MET A 280 3.03 3.49 -11.33
C MET A 280 3.34 3.15 -12.79
N ASP A 281 4.03 2.03 -13.00
CA ASP A 281 4.39 1.48 -14.32
C ASP A 281 5.26 2.41 -15.18
N ILE A 282 5.96 3.37 -14.56
CA ILE A 282 6.74 4.38 -15.29
C ILE A 282 7.89 3.79 -16.14
N PHE A 283 8.25 2.53 -15.88
CA PHE A 283 9.29 1.79 -16.59
C PHE A 283 8.73 0.74 -17.55
N GLU A 284 7.42 0.66 -17.72
CA GLU A 284 6.79 -0.21 -18.72
C GLU A 284 7.22 0.20 -20.14
N GLY A 285 7.46 -0.79 -21.02
CA GLY A 285 7.78 -0.54 -22.43
C GLY A 285 9.21 -0.12 -22.76
N LYS A 286 10.16 -0.10 -21.81
CA LYS A 286 11.59 0.12 -22.12
C LYS A 286 12.14 -1.02 -23.00
N THR A 287 12.53 -0.69 -24.23
CA THR A 287 12.76 -1.62 -25.36
C THR A 287 14.13 -2.32 -25.37
N GLU A 288 15.01 -2.06 -24.41
CA GLU A 288 16.44 -2.44 -24.50
C GLU A 288 16.82 -3.79 -23.87
N ASP A 289 15.92 -4.45 -23.12
CA ASP A 289 16.15 -5.81 -22.58
C ASP A 289 15.34 -6.83 -23.38
N PRO A 290 15.78 -8.11 -23.45
CA PRO A 290 15.12 -9.12 -24.26
C PRO A 290 13.66 -9.26 -23.83
N ALA A 291 12.75 -8.70 -24.63
CA ALA A 291 11.34 -9.08 -24.67
C ALA A 291 11.28 -10.51 -25.22
N GLY A 292 11.67 -11.47 -24.38
CA GLY A 292 11.73 -12.87 -24.70
C GLY A 292 10.82 -13.66 -23.79
N THR A 293 10.37 -14.81 -24.27
CA THR A 293 9.65 -15.83 -23.48
C THR A 293 10.50 -16.44 -22.36
N SER A 294 11.78 -16.06 -22.23
CA SER A 294 12.68 -16.53 -21.17
C SER A 294 12.19 -16.13 -19.78
N GLU A 295 12.54 -16.93 -18.78
CA GLU A 295 12.20 -16.65 -17.38
C GLU A 295 12.77 -15.31 -16.92
N GLU A 296 14.03 -15.01 -17.26
CA GLU A 296 14.67 -13.73 -16.96
C GLU A 296 13.93 -12.55 -17.60
N GLY A 297 13.53 -12.65 -18.87
CA GLY A 297 12.76 -11.60 -19.56
C GLY A 297 11.43 -11.35 -18.87
N GLN A 298 10.75 -12.41 -18.41
CA GLN A 298 9.50 -12.28 -17.65
C GLN A 298 9.72 -11.61 -16.29
N ILE A 299 10.79 -11.96 -15.55
CA ILE A 299 11.11 -11.32 -14.26
C ILE A 299 11.35 -9.82 -14.45
N VAL A 300 12.16 -9.46 -15.45
CA VAL A 300 12.45 -8.05 -15.78
C VAL A 300 11.17 -7.31 -16.16
N GLN A 301 10.29 -7.92 -16.97
CA GLN A 301 9.01 -7.33 -17.34
C GLN A 301 8.13 -7.08 -16.10
N LEU A 302 8.00 -8.06 -15.20
CA LEU A 302 7.22 -7.91 -13.98
C LEU A 302 7.80 -6.88 -13.01
N ALA A 303 9.13 -6.72 -12.97
CA ALA A 303 9.78 -5.70 -12.16
C ALA A 303 9.42 -4.27 -12.60
N ARG A 304 9.11 -4.07 -13.89
CA ARG A 304 8.69 -2.78 -14.46
C ARG A 304 7.23 -2.42 -14.16
N LEU A 305 6.43 -3.40 -13.74
CA LEU A 305 5.02 -3.22 -13.38
C LEU A 305 4.90 -2.95 -11.88
N GLY A 306 4.57 -1.72 -11.51
CA GLY A 306 4.39 -1.27 -10.14
C GLY A 306 5.07 0.05 -9.84
N ARG A 307 5.40 0.28 -8.57
CA ARG A 307 6.09 1.52 -8.16
C ARG A 307 7.56 1.54 -8.60
N PRO A 308 8.14 2.73 -8.88
CA PRO A 308 9.50 2.87 -9.43
C PRO A 308 10.60 2.18 -8.62
N LEU A 309 10.44 2.14 -7.29
CA LEU A 309 11.43 1.50 -6.41
C LEU A 309 11.72 0.06 -6.80
N ILE A 310 10.70 -0.72 -7.17
CA ILE A 310 10.81 -2.13 -7.49
C ILE A 310 11.80 -2.34 -8.63
N TYR A 311 11.53 -1.73 -9.78
CA TYR A 311 12.41 -1.81 -10.95
C TYR A 311 13.80 -1.25 -10.64
N SER A 312 13.88 -0.04 -10.06
CA SER A 312 15.16 0.63 -9.83
C SER A 312 16.12 -0.16 -8.94
N TYR A 313 15.59 -0.81 -7.90
CA TYR A 313 16.39 -1.64 -6.99
C TYR A 313 16.79 -2.96 -7.65
N PHE A 314 15.83 -3.60 -8.35
CA PHE A 314 16.06 -4.85 -9.05
C PHE A 314 17.10 -4.70 -10.17
N ASP A 315 17.00 -3.66 -10.99
CA ASP A 315 17.88 -3.45 -12.14
C ASP A 315 19.33 -3.25 -11.68
N VAL A 316 19.56 -2.40 -10.67
CA VAL A 316 20.90 -2.21 -10.06
C VAL A 316 21.47 -3.51 -9.52
N LYS A 317 20.67 -4.28 -8.78
CA LYS A 317 21.12 -5.56 -8.23
C LYS A 317 21.45 -6.56 -9.34
N ARG A 318 20.62 -6.62 -10.39
CA ARG A 318 20.80 -7.48 -11.55
C ARG A 318 22.04 -7.09 -12.36
N THR A 319 22.36 -5.82 -12.54
CA THR A 319 23.62 -5.42 -13.21
C THR A 319 24.86 -5.86 -12.43
N SER A 320 24.76 -5.93 -11.09
CA SER A 320 25.87 -6.32 -10.21
C SER A 320 25.93 -7.82 -9.86
N SER A 321 24.94 -8.63 -10.25
CA SER A 321 24.80 -10.05 -9.87
C SER A 321 23.92 -10.82 -10.87
N SER A 322 23.42 -12.02 -10.54
CA SER A 322 22.46 -12.70 -11.41
C SER A 322 21.02 -12.20 -11.19
N THR A 323 20.15 -12.37 -12.19
CA THR A 323 18.71 -12.06 -12.08
C THR A 323 18.04 -12.76 -10.89
N GLU A 324 18.42 -14.01 -10.62
CA GLU A 324 17.93 -14.78 -9.48
C GLU A 324 18.33 -14.16 -8.14
N VAL A 325 19.60 -13.79 -7.96
CA VAL A 325 20.09 -13.14 -6.73
C VAL A 325 19.42 -11.77 -6.54
N ALA A 326 19.24 -11.02 -7.63
CA ALA A 326 18.55 -9.73 -7.60
C ALA A 326 17.08 -9.88 -7.18
N LEU A 327 16.39 -10.90 -7.72
CA LEU A 327 15.02 -11.23 -7.36
C LEU A 327 14.90 -11.61 -5.88
N ARG A 328 15.74 -12.53 -5.37
CA ARG A 328 15.74 -12.91 -3.94
C ARG A 328 15.92 -11.68 -3.04
N GLY A 329 16.88 -10.82 -3.38
CA GLY A 329 17.16 -9.59 -2.63
C GLY A 329 15.99 -8.62 -2.64
N LEU A 330 15.32 -8.45 -3.78
CA LEU A 330 14.12 -7.62 -3.89
C LEU A 330 12.94 -8.21 -3.12
N VAL A 331 12.65 -9.50 -3.26
CA VAL A 331 11.57 -10.18 -2.53
C VAL A 331 11.77 -10.04 -1.03
N SER A 332 12.99 -10.26 -0.53
CA SER A 332 13.33 -10.06 0.88
C SER A 332 13.09 -8.60 1.32
N LEU A 333 13.51 -7.61 0.52
CA LEU A 333 13.25 -6.20 0.80
C LEU A 333 11.75 -5.88 0.87
N LEU A 334 10.95 -6.42 -0.06
CA LEU A 334 9.51 -6.20 -0.11
C LEU A 334 8.79 -6.89 1.06
N GLN A 335 9.25 -8.07 1.49
CA GLN A 335 8.76 -8.72 2.71
C GLN A 335 9.03 -7.89 3.97
N ILE A 336 10.25 -7.38 4.14
CA ILE A 336 10.58 -6.46 5.24
C ILE A 336 9.62 -5.27 5.27
N LYS A 337 9.33 -4.71 4.09
CA LYS A 337 8.36 -3.61 3.95
C LYS A 337 6.92 -4.05 4.21
N LEU A 338 6.50 -5.26 3.85
CA LEU A 338 5.18 -5.78 4.19
C LEU A 338 5.05 -6.12 5.68
N PHE A 339 6.15 -6.33 6.39
CA PHE A 339 6.16 -6.64 7.82
C PHE A 339 6.30 -5.41 8.73
N GLY A 340 6.28 -4.18 8.18
CA GLY A 340 6.44 -2.99 9.00
C GLY A 340 7.89 -2.59 9.28
N GLY A 341 8.85 -3.10 8.49
CA GLY A 341 10.27 -2.79 8.62
C GLY A 341 11.09 -3.80 9.43
N VAL A 342 10.50 -4.94 9.80
CA VAL A 342 11.21 -6.04 10.50
C VAL A 342 11.55 -7.19 9.55
N ASN A 343 12.55 -7.99 9.89
CA ASN A 343 13.09 -9.04 9.02
C ASN A 343 12.24 -10.31 8.95
N ALA A 344 11.39 -10.57 9.96
CA ALA A 344 10.58 -11.77 10.02
C ALA A 344 9.15 -11.47 10.45
N PHE A 345 8.20 -12.23 9.92
CA PHE A 345 6.78 -12.08 10.24
C PHE A 345 6.49 -12.21 11.75
N LYS A 346 7.19 -13.11 12.43
CA LYS A 346 7.04 -13.35 13.88
C LYS A 346 7.29 -12.11 14.74
N ASP A 347 8.18 -11.22 14.30
CA ASP A 347 8.59 -9.99 14.98
C ASP A 347 7.73 -8.78 14.56
N SER A 348 6.81 -8.99 13.61
CA SER A 348 5.99 -7.93 13.05
C SER A 348 4.76 -7.64 13.90
N LYS A 349 4.10 -6.49 13.64
CA LYS A 349 2.73 -6.26 14.10
C LYS A 349 1.78 -7.17 13.33
N LYS A 350 1.67 -8.43 13.77
CA LYS A 350 1.01 -9.54 13.06
C LYS A 350 -0.32 -9.14 12.41
N LYS A 351 -1.22 -8.46 13.15
CA LYS A 351 -2.50 -7.95 12.60
C LYS A 351 -2.32 -7.11 11.34
N MET A 352 -1.44 -6.11 11.38
CA MET A 352 -1.20 -5.19 10.27
C MET A 352 -0.52 -5.90 9.10
N SER A 353 0.49 -6.72 9.38
CA SER A 353 1.19 -7.52 8.37
C SER A 353 0.25 -8.51 7.67
N SER A 354 -0.63 -9.18 8.42
CA SER A 354 -1.62 -10.12 7.87
C SER A 354 -2.61 -9.42 6.94
N ILE A 355 -3.13 -8.25 7.36
CA ILE A 355 -4.01 -7.45 6.50
C ILE A 355 -3.26 -6.99 5.25
N ALA A 356 -2.02 -6.54 5.36
CA ALA A 356 -1.22 -6.11 4.21
C ALA A 356 -0.99 -7.25 3.21
N ILE A 357 -0.54 -8.42 3.69
CA ILE A 357 -0.27 -9.61 2.88
C ILE A 357 -1.54 -10.03 2.14
N LEU A 358 -2.67 -10.19 2.84
CA LEU A 358 -3.92 -10.58 2.20
C LEU A 358 -4.48 -9.47 1.30
N SER A 359 -4.32 -8.20 1.64
CA SER A 359 -4.76 -7.10 0.77
C SER A 359 -3.98 -7.07 -0.54
N VAL A 360 -2.70 -7.44 -0.54
CA VAL A 360 -1.90 -7.62 -1.77
C VAL A 360 -2.42 -8.82 -2.56
N LEU A 361 -2.66 -9.96 -1.92
CA LEU A 361 -2.96 -11.22 -2.61
C LEU A 361 -4.42 -11.31 -3.07
N VAL A 362 -5.38 -11.01 -2.20
CA VAL A 362 -6.81 -11.21 -2.46
C VAL A 362 -7.60 -9.92 -2.64
N CYS A 363 -6.96 -8.74 -2.50
CA CYS A 363 -7.61 -7.43 -2.60
C CYS A 363 -8.78 -7.22 -1.63
N LEU A 364 -8.45 -6.84 -0.39
CA LEU A 364 -9.42 -6.49 0.65
C LEU A 364 -9.78 -5.00 0.57
N ASP A 365 -11.05 -4.64 0.84
CA ASP A 365 -11.42 -3.24 1.05
C ASP A 365 -11.16 -2.85 2.52
N ILE A 366 -10.33 -1.82 2.73
CA ILE A 366 -9.98 -1.32 4.06
C ILE A 366 -10.92 -0.18 4.43
N SER A 367 -11.45 -0.20 5.66
CA SER A 367 -12.32 0.87 6.15
C SER A 367 -11.58 2.23 6.12
N PRO A 368 -12.08 3.25 5.40
CA PRO A 368 -11.39 4.52 5.24
C PRO A 368 -11.20 5.32 6.53
N GLN A 369 -12.06 5.11 7.53
CA GLN A 369 -12.02 5.79 8.83
C GLN A 369 -11.08 5.10 9.83
N SER A 370 -10.58 3.91 9.50
CA SER A 370 -9.74 3.15 10.43
C SER A 370 -8.35 3.76 10.56
N LYS A 371 -7.81 3.77 11.78
CA LYS A 371 -6.38 4.05 11.99
C LYS A 371 -5.48 3.11 11.18
N ILE A 372 -5.96 1.90 10.90
CA ILE A 372 -5.28 0.88 10.09
C ILE A 372 -5.03 1.34 8.67
N ALA A 373 -5.98 2.05 8.03
CA ALA A 373 -5.75 2.63 6.71
C ALA A 373 -4.53 3.55 6.76
N SER A 374 -4.42 4.34 7.84
CA SER A 374 -3.26 5.17 8.15
C SER A 374 -2.12 4.45 8.90
N ASP A 375 -2.11 3.12 9.04
CA ASP A 375 -0.96 2.31 9.47
C ASP A 375 -0.49 1.32 8.37
N LEU A 376 -1.26 1.11 7.29
CA LEU A 376 -0.86 0.34 6.10
C LEU A 376 0.01 1.08 5.04
N VAL A 377 -0.29 2.33 4.67
CA VAL A 377 0.48 3.15 3.70
C VAL A 377 1.95 3.36 4.09
N ALA A 378 2.32 3.81 5.28
CA ALA A 378 3.75 3.89 5.63
C ALA A 378 4.41 2.61 5.95
N LEU A 379 3.79 1.78 6.79
CA LEU A 379 4.53 0.68 7.37
C LEU A 379 4.42 -0.55 6.48
N HIS A 380 3.36 -0.66 5.68
CA HIS A 380 3.04 -1.89 4.94
C HIS A 380 2.75 -1.66 3.45
N MET A 381 3.30 -0.61 2.84
CA MET A 381 3.28 -0.37 1.38
C MET A 381 1.91 -0.09 0.72
N ALA A 382 0.81 0.09 1.47
CA ALA A 382 -0.46 0.44 0.83
C ALA A 382 -0.37 1.77 0.07
N THR A 383 -1.18 1.93 -0.96
CA THR A 383 -1.26 3.17 -1.75
C THR A 383 -2.41 4.02 -1.25
N CYS A 384 -2.14 5.28 -0.92
CA CYS A 384 -3.21 6.24 -0.69
C CYS A 384 -3.76 6.74 -2.03
N VAL A 385 -5.04 6.48 -2.26
CA VAL A 385 -5.74 6.84 -3.50
C VAL A 385 -6.51 8.16 -3.32
N ALA A 386 -7.06 8.39 -2.12
CA ALA A 386 -7.78 9.61 -1.79
C ALA A 386 -7.68 9.95 -0.31
N VAL A 387 -7.79 11.24 -0.01
CA VAL A 387 -7.99 11.79 1.33
C VAL A 387 -9.30 12.58 1.28
N SER A 388 -10.18 12.39 2.26
CA SER A 388 -11.44 13.14 2.35
C SER A 388 -11.21 14.63 2.61
N ARG A 389 -12.23 15.45 2.32
CA ARG A 389 -12.17 16.91 2.54
C ARG A 389 -11.90 17.28 4.00
N ASP A 390 -12.49 16.52 4.93
CA ASP A 390 -12.29 16.65 6.38
C ASP A 390 -10.94 16.06 6.87
N ARG A 391 -10.23 15.30 6.03
CA ARG A 391 -8.92 14.65 6.32
C ARG A 391 -8.97 13.55 7.37
N GLU A 392 -10.17 13.10 7.73
CA GLU A 392 -10.39 12.01 8.69
C GLU A 392 -10.44 10.64 8.02
N ARG A 393 -10.56 10.59 6.68
CA ARG A 393 -10.73 9.35 5.93
C ARG A 393 -9.67 9.20 4.84
N LEU A 394 -9.06 8.02 4.80
CA LEU A 394 -8.07 7.65 3.80
C LEU A 394 -8.60 6.47 2.98
N LEU A 395 -8.78 6.68 1.69
CA LEU A 395 -9.01 5.57 0.77
C LEU A 395 -7.65 4.96 0.42
N VAL A 396 -7.42 3.73 0.86
CA VAL A 396 -6.17 3.00 0.66
C VAL A 396 -6.41 1.71 -0.11
N ARG A 397 -5.45 1.33 -0.97
CA ARG A 397 -5.51 0.11 -1.78
C ARG A 397 -4.12 -0.46 -2.04
N TYR A 398 -4.06 -1.72 -2.42
CA TYR A 398 -2.87 -2.33 -3.02
C TYR A 398 -3.10 -2.47 -4.52
N PRO A 399 -2.49 -1.59 -5.36
CA PRO A 399 -2.58 -1.75 -6.80
C PRO A 399 -1.80 -2.99 -7.26
N SER A 400 -2.01 -3.37 -8.52
CA SER A 400 -1.32 -4.52 -9.11
C SER A 400 0.18 -4.27 -9.24
N GLU A 401 0.94 -4.91 -8.35
CA GLU A 401 2.41 -4.88 -8.29
C GLU A 401 2.91 -6.33 -8.22
N PRO A 402 3.23 -6.97 -9.35
CA PRO A 402 3.45 -8.41 -9.41
C PRO A 402 4.57 -8.90 -8.47
N LEU A 403 5.67 -8.14 -8.34
CA LEU A 403 6.75 -8.51 -7.42
C LEU A 403 6.45 -8.21 -5.93
N LEU A 404 5.47 -7.35 -5.64
CA LEU A 404 4.95 -7.22 -4.28
C LEU A 404 4.04 -8.42 -3.94
N ALA A 405 3.24 -8.88 -4.90
CA ALA A 405 2.45 -10.10 -4.78
C ALA A 405 3.33 -11.35 -4.64
N GLU A 406 4.42 -11.44 -5.40
CA GLU A 406 5.47 -12.45 -5.24
C GLU A 406 5.99 -12.53 -3.80
N ALA A 407 6.30 -11.36 -3.21
CA ALA A 407 6.81 -11.27 -1.85
C ALA A 407 5.76 -11.66 -0.80
N ALA A 408 4.50 -11.26 -1.01
CA ALA A 408 3.37 -11.62 -0.15
C ALA A 408 3.08 -13.13 -0.20
N LEU A 409 3.09 -13.72 -1.40
CA LEU A 409 2.88 -15.16 -1.60
C LEU A 409 4.02 -15.97 -0.97
N SER A 410 5.26 -15.49 -1.14
CA SER A 410 6.44 -16.07 -0.49
C SER A 410 6.34 -16.02 1.03
N ALA A 411 5.76 -14.95 1.61
CA ALA A 411 5.62 -14.78 3.06
C ALA A 411 4.70 -15.83 3.70
N ILE A 412 3.70 -16.32 2.97
CA ILE A 412 2.75 -17.33 3.46
C ILE A 412 3.11 -18.75 3.02
N THR A 413 4.34 -18.98 2.53
CA THR A 413 4.80 -20.32 2.13
C THR A 413 4.89 -21.28 3.32
N ASN A 414 5.15 -20.79 4.53
CA ASN A 414 5.10 -21.60 5.75
C ASN A 414 3.65 -21.67 6.28
N ASN A 415 3.17 -22.88 6.60
CA ASN A 415 1.79 -23.11 7.05
C ASN A 415 1.47 -22.39 8.37
N ASP A 416 2.38 -22.36 9.34
CA ASP A 416 2.13 -21.66 10.63
C ASP A 416 1.90 -20.16 10.41
N THR A 417 2.67 -19.56 9.50
CA THR A 417 2.51 -18.17 9.10
C THR A 417 1.19 -17.95 8.38
N LEU A 418 0.79 -18.84 7.47
CA LEU A 418 -0.51 -18.76 6.81
C LEU A 418 -1.66 -18.82 7.82
N VAL A 419 -1.67 -19.82 8.72
CA VAL A 419 -2.71 -19.98 9.73
C VAL A 419 -2.80 -18.73 10.60
N CYS A 420 -1.66 -18.22 11.06
CA CYS A 420 -1.63 -16.97 11.82
C CYS A 420 -2.16 -15.76 11.01
N VAL A 421 -1.86 -15.70 9.71
CA VAL A 421 -2.38 -14.66 8.81
C VAL A 421 -3.90 -14.72 8.71
N LEU A 422 -4.48 -15.92 8.52
CA LEU A 422 -5.93 -16.12 8.44
C LEU A 422 -6.63 -15.79 9.76
N GLN A 423 -6.10 -16.27 10.89
CA GLN A 423 -6.63 -15.97 12.22
C GLN A 423 -6.65 -14.47 12.50
N LYS A 424 -5.54 -13.77 12.21
CA LYS A 424 -5.46 -12.31 12.43
C LYS A 424 -6.31 -11.52 11.46
N PHE A 425 -6.51 -12.02 10.25
CA PHE A 425 -7.49 -11.43 9.35
C PHE A 425 -8.92 -11.58 9.88
N ASN A 426 -9.30 -12.78 10.33
CA ASN A 426 -10.63 -13.02 10.86
C ASN A 426 -10.91 -12.15 12.10
N GLU A 427 -9.94 -12.02 13.01
CA GLU A 427 -10.02 -11.13 14.16
C GLU A 427 -10.31 -9.66 13.76
N MET A 428 -9.64 -9.16 12.72
CA MET A 428 -9.82 -7.78 12.26
C MET A 428 -11.14 -7.59 11.50
N LEU A 429 -11.64 -8.63 10.84
CA LEU A 429 -12.93 -8.64 10.16
C LEU A 429 -14.08 -8.63 11.18
N LYS A 430 -14.05 -9.48 12.21
CA LYS A 430 -15.03 -9.52 13.32
C LYS A 430 -15.09 -8.20 14.10
N LYS A 431 -14.01 -7.41 14.09
CA LYS A 431 -13.92 -6.06 14.69
C LYS A 431 -14.33 -4.92 13.76
N GLY A 432 -14.73 -5.19 12.52
CA GLY A 432 -15.19 -4.18 11.57
C GLY A 432 -14.10 -3.27 10.99
N PHE A 433 -12.83 -3.63 11.13
CA PHE A 433 -11.72 -2.83 10.58
C PHE A 433 -11.51 -3.05 9.08
N VAL A 434 -11.95 -4.20 8.57
CA VAL A 434 -11.83 -4.59 7.17
C VAL A 434 -13.21 -4.97 6.66
N ASP A 435 -13.61 -4.38 5.53
CA ASP A 435 -14.79 -4.81 4.79
C ASP A 435 -14.32 -5.70 3.63
N ALA A 436 -14.28 -7.00 3.85
CA ALA A 436 -13.77 -7.91 2.82
C ALA A 436 -14.77 -8.13 1.65
N GLY A 437 -16.00 -7.62 1.76
CA GLY A 437 -17.12 -7.96 0.88
C GLY A 437 -17.76 -9.31 1.25
N PRO A 438 -18.49 -9.96 0.34
CA PRO A 438 -19.12 -11.25 0.59
C PRO A 438 -18.09 -12.32 0.99
N ARG A 439 -18.34 -13.02 2.10
CA ARG A 439 -17.36 -13.91 2.76
C ARG A 439 -16.96 -15.07 1.85
N GLY A 440 -17.94 -15.63 1.14
CA GLY A 440 -17.70 -16.63 0.10
C GLY A 440 -16.69 -16.17 -0.94
N GLU A 441 -16.85 -14.97 -1.50
CA GLU A 441 -15.94 -14.44 -2.53
C GLU A 441 -14.52 -14.21 -2.01
N VAL A 442 -14.37 -13.80 -0.74
CA VAL A 442 -13.05 -13.67 -0.09
C VAL A 442 -12.39 -15.04 0.05
N VAL A 443 -13.11 -16.00 0.62
CA VAL A 443 -12.60 -17.36 0.82
C VAL A 443 -12.29 -18.03 -0.52
N ALA A 444 -13.10 -17.83 -1.55
CA ALA A 444 -12.82 -18.32 -2.91
C ALA A 444 -11.50 -17.78 -3.45
N ARG A 445 -11.23 -16.48 -3.30
CA ARG A 445 -9.95 -15.87 -3.69
C ARG A 445 -8.78 -16.48 -2.91
N ILE A 446 -8.95 -16.69 -1.60
CA ILE A 446 -7.93 -17.34 -0.77
C ILE A 446 -7.64 -18.76 -1.27
N ILE A 447 -8.67 -19.58 -1.53
CA ILE A 447 -8.52 -20.95 -2.07
C ILE A 447 -7.73 -20.93 -3.38
N LEU A 448 -8.03 -20.00 -4.28
CA LEU A 448 -7.32 -19.85 -5.56
C LEU A 448 -5.84 -19.47 -5.36
N ILE A 449 -5.54 -18.54 -4.45
CA ILE A 449 -4.15 -18.21 -4.09
C ILE A 449 -3.44 -19.42 -3.47
N LEU A 450 -4.12 -20.20 -2.62
CA LEU A 450 -3.55 -21.40 -2.02
C LEU A 450 -3.30 -22.50 -3.05
N ALA A 451 -4.14 -22.64 -4.07
CA ALA A 451 -3.89 -23.54 -5.18
C ALA A 451 -2.59 -23.16 -5.91
N MET A 452 -2.40 -21.87 -6.22
CA MET A 452 -1.15 -21.39 -6.83
C MET A 452 0.05 -21.62 -5.90
N ARG A 453 -0.09 -21.32 -4.61
CA ARG A 453 0.93 -21.58 -3.58
C ARG A 453 1.35 -23.05 -3.58
N SER A 454 0.41 -23.99 -3.55
CA SER A 454 0.70 -25.43 -3.53
C SER A 454 1.46 -25.90 -4.77
N ILE A 455 1.19 -25.32 -5.94
CA ILE A 455 1.92 -25.62 -7.18
C ILE A 455 3.35 -25.05 -7.14
N GLN A 456 3.53 -23.91 -6.47
CA GLN A 456 4.74 -23.10 -6.51
C GLN A 456 5.59 -23.22 -5.23
N GLU A 457 5.19 -24.07 -4.28
CA GLU A 457 5.80 -24.16 -2.95
C GLU A 457 7.31 -24.39 -3.02
N LYS A 458 7.75 -25.31 -3.88
CA LYS A 458 9.16 -25.68 -4.09
C LYS A 458 9.92 -24.77 -5.05
N LYS A 459 9.24 -23.85 -5.73
CA LYS A 459 9.88 -22.93 -6.66
C LYS A 459 10.40 -21.71 -5.92
N GLU A 460 11.52 -21.19 -6.34
CA GLU A 460 12.03 -19.94 -5.80
C GLU A 460 11.19 -18.75 -6.29
N TRP A 461 10.93 -18.72 -7.60
CA TRP A 461 10.02 -17.78 -8.25
C TRP A 461 8.59 -18.31 -8.24
N LYS A 462 7.69 -17.60 -7.57
CA LYS A 462 6.27 -17.91 -7.45
C LYS A 462 5.48 -17.42 -8.64
N SER A 463 5.86 -16.34 -9.33
CA SER A 463 5.10 -15.78 -10.47
C SER A 463 5.17 -16.58 -11.78
N THR A 464 5.35 -17.90 -11.68
CA THR A 464 5.45 -18.83 -12.81
C THR A 464 4.13 -19.04 -13.54
N VAL A 465 4.25 -19.22 -14.86
CA VAL A 465 3.19 -19.71 -15.73
C VAL A 465 3.01 -21.22 -15.49
N ILE A 466 1.76 -21.67 -15.40
CA ILE A 466 1.40 -23.08 -15.25
C ILE A 466 0.34 -23.46 -16.29
N THR A 467 0.15 -24.75 -16.55
CA THR A 467 -0.94 -25.20 -17.43
C THR A 467 -2.29 -25.11 -16.71
N VAL A 468 -3.37 -24.91 -17.46
CA VAL A 468 -4.74 -24.98 -16.95
C VAL A 468 -4.98 -26.33 -16.28
N LYS A 469 -4.53 -27.42 -16.92
CA LYS A 469 -4.58 -28.78 -16.38
C LYS A 469 -3.98 -28.87 -14.98
N ARG A 470 -2.80 -28.28 -14.75
CA ARG A 470 -2.14 -28.33 -13.44
C ARG A 470 -2.92 -27.58 -12.35
N LEU A 471 -3.59 -26.48 -12.69
CA LEU A 471 -4.50 -25.81 -11.75
C LEU A 471 -5.72 -26.69 -11.45
N MET A 472 -6.31 -27.27 -12.49
CA MET A 472 -7.51 -28.11 -12.37
C MET A 472 -7.23 -29.43 -11.65
N GLU A 473 -6.02 -29.98 -11.68
CA GLU A 473 -5.61 -31.12 -10.83
C GLU A 473 -5.77 -30.86 -9.32
N LEU A 474 -5.73 -29.60 -8.88
CA LEU A 474 -5.99 -29.22 -7.48
C LEU A 474 -7.45 -28.84 -7.25
N LEU A 475 -8.03 -28.08 -8.18
CA LEU A 475 -9.39 -27.57 -8.03
C LEU A 475 -10.44 -28.66 -8.27
N ASP A 476 -10.31 -29.43 -9.36
CA ASP A 476 -11.22 -30.52 -9.73
C ASP A 476 -10.50 -31.59 -10.57
N PRO A 477 -9.82 -32.56 -9.93
CA PRO A 477 -9.07 -33.59 -10.64
C PRO A 477 -9.90 -34.38 -11.66
N ALA A 478 -11.20 -34.55 -11.41
CA ALA A 478 -12.09 -35.33 -12.28
C ALA A 478 -12.51 -34.56 -13.54
N ALA A 479 -12.32 -33.23 -13.59
CA ALA A 479 -12.59 -32.42 -14.77
C ALA A 479 -11.45 -32.47 -15.80
N VAL A 480 -10.26 -32.92 -15.41
CA VAL A 480 -9.04 -32.79 -16.21
C VAL A 480 -9.15 -33.48 -17.57
N ASP A 481 -9.81 -34.64 -17.63
CA ASP A 481 -9.98 -35.41 -18.86
C ASP A 481 -10.97 -34.78 -19.85
N ASP A 482 -11.85 -33.89 -19.35
CA ASP A 482 -12.81 -33.13 -20.16
C ASP A 482 -12.16 -31.89 -20.83
N LEU A 483 -10.93 -31.53 -20.44
CA LEU A 483 -10.24 -30.30 -20.87
C LEU A 483 -9.32 -30.49 -22.09
N GLN A 484 -9.72 -31.35 -23.04
CA GLN A 484 -8.92 -31.70 -24.23
C GLN A 484 -8.60 -30.50 -25.14
N HIS A 485 -9.40 -29.43 -25.07
CA HIS A 485 -9.17 -28.19 -25.82
C HIS A 485 -8.18 -27.23 -25.13
N PHE A 486 -7.75 -27.55 -23.91
CA PHE A 486 -6.87 -26.73 -23.07
C PHE A 486 -5.48 -27.38 -22.87
N VAL A 487 -5.07 -28.31 -23.73
CA VAL A 487 -3.82 -29.09 -23.59
C VAL A 487 -2.60 -28.17 -23.38
N ASP A 488 -2.44 -27.15 -24.22
CA ASP A 488 -1.35 -26.17 -24.13
C ASP A 488 -1.77 -24.85 -23.47
N ALA A 489 -2.98 -24.79 -22.91
CA ALA A 489 -3.48 -23.58 -22.30
C ALA A 489 -2.81 -23.33 -20.96
N THR A 490 -2.50 -22.05 -20.68
CA THR A 490 -1.78 -21.66 -19.48
C THR A 490 -2.51 -20.58 -18.69
N VAL A 491 -2.27 -20.58 -17.39
CA VAL A 491 -2.72 -19.55 -16.43
C VAL A 491 -1.52 -19.05 -15.66
N ALA A 492 -1.57 -17.77 -15.27
CA ALA A 492 -0.52 -17.16 -14.49
C ALA A 492 -1.13 -16.06 -13.63
N PHE A 493 -1.25 -16.29 -12.32
CA PHE A 493 -1.67 -15.27 -11.37
C PHE A 493 -1.05 -15.48 -9.99
N THR A 494 -0.80 -14.39 -9.28
CA THR A 494 -0.32 -14.37 -7.89
C THR A 494 -1.18 -13.48 -6.99
N HIS A 495 -2.06 -12.68 -7.57
CA HIS A 495 -2.92 -11.78 -6.84
C HIS A 495 -4.22 -11.47 -7.59
N PHE A 496 -5.16 -10.82 -6.90
CA PHE A 496 -6.42 -10.34 -7.43
C PHE A 496 -6.44 -8.83 -7.60
N ILE A 497 -7.15 -8.35 -8.63
CA ILE A 497 -7.44 -6.93 -8.84
C ILE A 497 -8.96 -6.71 -9.03
N PRO A 498 -9.53 -5.64 -8.49
CA PRO A 498 -10.92 -5.30 -8.72
C PRO A 498 -11.06 -4.42 -9.95
N ILE A 499 -12.02 -4.75 -10.82
CA ILE A 499 -12.39 -3.89 -11.95
C ILE A 499 -13.74 -3.22 -11.69
N THR A 500 -13.89 -1.98 -12.15
CA THR A 500 -15.14 -1.22 -12.06
C THR A 500 -15.86 -1.10 -13.42
N TYR A 501 -15.29 -1.74 -14.45
CA TYR A 501 -15.74 -1.70 -15.84
C TYR A 501 -16.03 -3.13 -16.35
N ALA A 502 -16.61 -3.24 -17.55
CA ALA A 502 -16.74 -4.53 -18.22
C ALA A 502 -15.43 -4.82 -18.98
N PRO A 503 -14.76 -5.96 -18.73
CA PRO A 503 -13.48 -6.27 -19.36
C PRO A 503 -13.68 -6.50 -20.86
N LYS A 504 -12.62 -6.24 -21.63
CA LYS A 504 -12.58 -6.47 -23.08
C LYS A 504 -11.63 -7.59 -23.45
N THR A 505 -11.68 -8.06 -24.70
CA THR A 505 -10.77 -9.10 -25.21
C THR A 505 -9.29 -8.71 -25.03
N CYS A 506 -8.94 -7.46 -25.32
CA CYS A 506 -7.57 -6.95 -25.14
C CYS A 506 -7.11 -6.96 -23.67
N SER A 507 -8.03 -6.79 -22.72
CA SER A 507 -7.71 -6.77 -21.29
C SER A 507 -7.23 -8.13 -20.77
N LEU A 508 -7.64 -9.24 -21.39
CA LEU A 508 -7.23 -10.59 -20.95
C LEU A 508 -5.70 -10.77 -21.02
N LYS A 509 -5.09 -10.24 -22.08
CA LYS A 509 -3.63 -10.25 -22.28
C LYS A 509 -2.93 -9.44 -21.19
N GLU A 510 -3.42 -8.24 -20.90
CA GLU A 510 -2.88 -7.37 -19.86
C GLU A 510 -2.92 -8.05 -18.48
N TYR A 511 -4.07 -8.63 -18.12
CA TYR A 511 -4.22 -9.33 -16.84
C TYR A 511 -3.27 -10.53 -16.72
N TYR A 512 -3.17 -11.34 -17.78
CA TYR A 512 -2.27 -12.49 -17.82
C TYR A 512 -0.80 -12.07 -17.70
N GLN A 513 -0.37 -11.08 -18.49
CA GLN A 513 1.00 -10.57 -18.48
C GLN A 513 1.38 -10.01 -17.12
N ARG A 514 0.43 -9.42 -16.41
CA ARG A 514 0.60 -8.83 -15.08
C ARG A 514 0.43 -9.83 -13.93
N ARG A 515 0.13 -11.09 -14.22
CA ARG A 515 -0.07 -12.15 -13.22
C ARG A 515 -1.22 -11.84 -12.26
N CYS A 516 -2.33 -11.30 -12.76
CA CYS A 516 -3.50 -11.04 -11.93
C CYS A 516 -4.75 -11.82 -12.37
N ALA A 517 -5.47 -12.32 -11.37
CA ALA A 517 -6.86 -12.71 -11.51
C ALA A 517 -7.75 -11.49 -11.22
N VAL A 518 -8.99 -11.53 -11.69
CA VAL A 518 -9.88 -10.37 -11.70
C VAL A 518 -11.11 -10.62 -10.84
N ILE A 519 -11.40 -9.65 -9.98
CA ILE A 519 -12.67 -9.53 -9.28
C ILE A 519 -13.56 -8.66 -10.17
N LEU A 520 -14.63 -9.25 -10.67
CA LEU A 520 -15.59 -8.55 -11.52
C LEU A 520 -16.29 -7.47 -10.71
N LYS A 521 -16.78 -6.43 -11.40
CA LYS A 521 -17.40 -5.28 -10.74
C LYS A 521 -18.50 -5.69 -9.78
N ARG A 522 -18.72 -4.91 -8.71
CA ARG A 522 -19.83 -5.16 -7.78
C ARG A 522 -21.16 -5.27 -8.53
N ASN A 523 -21.97 -6.24 -8.15
CA ASN A 523 -23.25 -6.59 -8.80
C ASN A 523 -23.11 -6.96 -10.29
N ASN A 524 -21.96 -7.52 -10.69
CA ASN A 524 -21.81 -8.09 -12.01
C ASN A 524 -22.77 -9.28 -12.18
N PRO A 525 -23.50 -9.40 -13.30
CA PRO A 525 -24.38 -10.53 -13.50
C PRO A 525 -23.55 -11.82 -13.68
N GLY A 526 -23.92 -12.87 -12.96
CA GLY A 526 -23.56 -14.24 -13.30
C GLY A 526 -22.24 -14.75 -12.74
N ALA A 527 -21.16 -13.98 -12.82
CA ALA A 527 -19.83 -14.33 -12.31
C ALA A 527 -19.26 -13.25 -11.38
N ASP A 528 -18.51 -13.70 -10.38
CA ASP A 528 -17.83 -12.86 -9.39
C ASP A 528 -16.31 -12.74 -9.69
N ILE A 529 -15.69 -13.81 -10.17
CA ILE A 529 -14.25 -13.89 -10.44
C ILE A 529 -14.01 -14.31 -11.89
N MET A 530 -12.94 -13.76 -12.49
CA MET A 530 -12.43 -14.15 -13.80
C MET A 530 -10.90 -14.37 -13.74
N ILE A 531 -10.42 -15.51 -14.22
CA ILE A 531 -8.98 -15.81 -14.34
C ILE A 531 -8.63 -15.84 -15.83
N PRO A 532 -7.68 -15.00 -16.31
CA PRO A 532 -7.28 -15.01 -17.71
C PRO A 532 -6.51 -16.29 -18.06
N VAL A 533 -6.82 -16.88 -19.22
CA VAL A 533 -6.19 -18.08 -19.77
C VAL A 533 -5.53 -17.70 -21.09
N LYS A 534 -4.25 -18.05 -21.27
CA LYS A 534 -3.58 -17.94 -22.56
C LYS A 534 -3.69 -19.27 -23.30
N LEU A 535 -4.22 -19.23 -24.52
CA LEU A 535 -4.33 -20.36 -25.44
C LEU A 535 -3.14 -20.38 -26.42
N SER A 536 -3.18 -21.29 -27.40
CA SER A 536 -2.23 -21.30 -28.51
C SER A 536 -2.31 -20.02 -29.36
N GLU A 537 -1.22 -19.71 -30.07
CA GLU A 537 -1.16 -18.62 -31.06
C GLU A 537 -1.49 -17.22 -30.49
N ASP A 538 -1.12 -16.98 -29.22
CA ASP A 538 -1.36 -15.70 -28.51
C ASP A 538 -2.85 -15.32 -28.40
N ARG A 539 -3.75 -16.31 -28.48
CA ARG A 539 -5.17 -16.16 -28.20
C ARG A 539 -5.42 -16.26 -26.69
N TYR A 540 -6.54 -15.70 -26.24
CA TYR A 540 -6.88 -15.61 -24.83
C TYR A 540 -8.32 -16.04 -24.59
N SER A 541 -8.52 -16.74 -23.48
CA SER A 541 -9.80 -17.17 -22.91
C SER A 541 -9.79 -16.88 -21.40
N TYR A 542 -10.68 -17.50 -20.63
CA TYR A 542 -10.79 -17.29 -19.20
C TYR A 542 -11.45 -18.48 -18.47
N ILE A 543 -11.31 -18.46 -17.14
CA ILE A 543 -12.12 -19.24 -16.21
C ILE A 543 -13.06 -18.27 -15.50
N LEU A 544 -14.37 -18.49 -15.57
CA LEU A 544 -15.36 -17.73 -14.79
C LEU A 544 -15.75 -18.49 -13.55
N ILE A 545 -15.86 -17.81 -12.42
CA ILE A 545 -16.24 -18.41 -11.15
C ILE A 545 -17.38 -17.63 -10.54
N GLN A 546 -18.46 -18.32 -10.22
CA GLN A 546 -19.58 -17.80 -9.45
C GLN A 546 -19.56 -18.41 -8.06
N VAL A 547 -19.61 -17.56 -7.04
CA VAL A 547 -19.45 -17.97 -5.65
C VAL A 547 -20.74 -17.73 -4.88
N LYS A 548 -21.14 -18.74 -4.10
CA LYS A 548 -22.26 -18.73 -3.17
C LYS A 548 -21.78 -19.19 -1.79
N ASN A 549 -22.45 -18.69 -0.75
CA ASN A 549 -22.13 -19.01 0.64
C ASN A 549 -23.40 -19.18 1.47
N TYR A 550 -24.29 -20.07 1.03
CA TYR A 550 -25.46 -20.45 1.81
C TYR A 550 -25.03 -21.50 2.83
N ALA A 551 -25.10 -21.16 4.11
CA ALA A 551 -24.91 -22.10 5.20
C ALA A 551 -26.10 -23.09 5.24
N SER A 552 -25.94 -24.24 4.60
CA SER A 552 -27.02 -25.22 4.46
C SER A 552 -26.49 -26.64 4.18
N SER A 553 -27.25 -27.64 4.60
CA SER A 553 -27.10 -29.03 4.16
C SER A 553 -27.90 -29.36 2.90
N ASP A 554 -28.76 -28.44 2.43
CA ASP A 554 -29.50 -28.57 1.18
C ASP A 554 -28.70 -27.97 0.01
N ARG A 555 -28.39 -28.80 -0.99
CA ARG A 555 -27.69 -28.37 -2.20
C ARG A 555 -28.51 -27.36 -3.02
N ASN A 556 -29.83 -27.33 -2.84
CA ASN A 556 -30.75 -26.43 -3.53
C ASN A 556 -31.00 -25.12 -2.77
N ALA A 557 -30.19 -24.80 -1.76
CA ALA A 557 -30.27 -23.53 -1.04
C ALA A 557 -30.17 -22.31 -1.98
N ASP A 558 -29.38 -22.42 -3.06
CA ASP A 558 -29.51 -21.47 -4.19
C ASP A 558 -30.72 -21.84 -5.05
N LYS A 559 -31.83 -21.12 -4.84
CA LYS A 559 -33.07 -21.28 -5.62
C LYS A 559 -32.89 -21.08 -7.13
N SER A 560 -31.79 -20.44 -7.55
CA SER A 560 -31.45 -20.26 -8.97
C SER A 560 -30.56 -21.37 -9.54
N TYR A 561 -30.09 -22.32 -8.73
CA TYR A 561 -29.34 -23.47 -9.21
C TYR A 561 -30.29 -24.48 -9.89
N PRO A 562 -29.92 -25.11 -11.03
CA PRO A 562 -28.61 -25.12 -11.69
C PRO A 562 -28.33 -23.94 -12.64
N GLU A 563 -29.28 -23.05 -12.90
CA GLU A 563 -29.12 -21.96 -13.86
C GLU A 563 -27.95 -21.03 -13.49
N SER A 564 -27.71 -20.81 -12.18
CA SER A 564 -26.55 -20.08 -11.64
C SER A 564 -25.20 -20.66 -12.09
N GLY A 565 -25.09 -21.97 -12.25
CA GLY A 565 -23.87 -22.66 -12.67
C GLY A 565 -23.81 -22.99 -14.16
N SER A 566 -24.89 -22.72 -14.91
CA SER A 566 -24.94 -22.93 -16.36
C SER A 566 -25.32 -21.65 -17.10
N SER A 567 -26.60 -21.44 -17.40
CA SER A 567 -27.10 -20.37 -18.28
C SER A 567 -26.82 -18.94 -17.80
N LYS A 568 -26.61 -18.72 -16.50
CA LYS A 568 -26.25 -17.41 -15.92
C LYS A 568 -24.73 -17.20 -15.86
N LEU A 569 -23.94 -18.23 -16.12
CA LEU A 569 -22.46 -18.17 -16.10
C LEU A 569 -21.86 -18.19 -17.52
N THR A 570 -22.70 -18.08 -18.56
CA THR A 570 -22.26 -17.97 -19.95
C THR A 570 -21.59 -16.63 -20.22
N SER A 571 -20.68 -16.61 -21.19
CA SER A 571 -20.01 -15.39 -21.64
C SER A 571 -21.02 -14.28 -22.00
N ARG A 572 -22.05 -14.64 -22.76
CA ARG A 572 -23.12 -13.72 -23.17
C ARG A 572 -23.86 -13.13 -21.99
N PHE A 573 -24.10 -13.90 -20.93
CA PHE A 573 -24.79 -13.43 -19.73
C PHE A 573 -23.90 -12.53 -18.87
N VAL A 574 -22.65 -12.92 -18.65
CA VAL A 574 -21.69 -12.22 -17.78
C VAL A 574 -21.21 -10.93 -18.42
N PHE A 575 -20.91 -10.95 -19.72
CA PHE A 575 -20.28 -9.87 -20.45
C PHE A 575 -21.20 -9.13 -21.41
N ARG A 576 -22.52 -9.08 -21.15
CA ARG A 576 -23.54 -8.41 -21.99
C ARG A 576 -23.15 -7.02 -22.51
N LYS A 577 -22.30 -6.30 -21.77
CA LYS A 577 -21.87 -4.92 -22.02
C LYS A 577 -20.44 -4.80 -22.58
N SER A 578 -19.82 -5.88 -23.05
CA SER A 578 -18.51 -5.85 -23.73
C SER A 578 -18.44 -6.75 -24.95
N ASP A 579 -17.34 -6.66 -25.69
CA ASP A 579 -17.00 -7.50 -26.84
C ASP A 579 -16.81 -8.98 -26.46
N LEU A 580 -16.52 -9.26 -25.18
CA LEU A 580 -16.48 -10.62 -24.66
C LEU A 580 -17.83 -11.34 -24.75
N LYS A 581 -18.97 -10.63 -24.88
CA LYS A 581 -20.31 -11.28 -24.94
C LYS A 581 -20.44 -12.36 -26.02
N ASP A 582 -19.72 -12.20 -27.13
CA ASP A 582 -19.70 -13.13 -28.27
C ASP A 582 -18.28 -13.74 -28.38
N HIS A 583 -17.70 -14.14 -27.25
CA HIS A 583 -16.37 -14.75 -27.17
C HIS A 583 -16.29 -16.00 -28.06
N GLY A 584 -15.30 -16.06 -28.94
CA GLY A 584 -15.15 -17.14 -29.91
C GLY A 584 -14.47 -18.39 -29.36
N GLU A 585 -13.76 -18.29 -28.25
CA GLU A 585 -12.95 -19.39 -27.70
C GLU A 585 -13.71 -20.19 -26.64
N GLN A 586 -13.27 -21.44 -26.43
CA GLN A 586 -13.78 -22.24 -25.32
C GLN A 586 -13.28 -21.70 -23.98
N TYR A 587 -14.12 -21.77 -22.95
CA TYR A 587 -13.83 -21.28 -21.60
C TYR A 587 -14.37 -22.21 -20.51
N ILE A 588 -13.77 -22.14 -19.31
CA ILE A 588 -14.16 -22.95 -18.16
C ILE A 588 -15.07 -22.13 -17.25
N THR A 589 -16.07 -22.77 -16.66
CA THR A 589 -16.94 -22.13 -15.67
C THR A 589 -17.05 -22.97 -14.42
N LEU A 590 -16.85 -22.35 -13.27
CA LEU A 590 -16.88 -22.99 -11.96
C LEU A 590 -17.99 -22.33 -11.11
N TYR A 591 -18.90 -23.14 -10.57
CA TYR A 591 -19.87 -22.70 -9.59
C TYR A 591 -19.47 -23.25 -8.21
N TRP A 592 -19.24 -22.36 -7.24
CA TRP A 592 -18.81 -22.74 -5.89
C TRP A 592 -19.86 -22.38 -4.87
N GLN A 593 -20.43 -23.37 -4.18
CA GLN A 593 -21.24 -23.17 -2.98
C GLN A 593 -20.41 -23.53 -1.75
N LEU A 594 -19.75 -22.54 -1.14
CA LEU A 594 -18.76 -22.79 -0.10
C LEU A 594 -19.37 -23.07 1.29
N GLY A 595 -20.56 -22.52 1.57
CA GLY A 595 -21.26 -22.72 2.85
C GLY A 595 -21.99 -24.06 3.00
N PHE A 596 -21.92 -24.93 1.98
CA PHE A 596 -22.56 -26.24 2.03
C PHE A 596 -21.85 -27.15 3.03
N GLN A 597 -22.61 -27.80 3.92
CA GLN A 597 -22.06 -28.62 5.01
C GLN A 597 -21.50 -29.99 4.55
N GLY A 598 -21.91 -30.45 3.36
CA GLY A 598 -21.40 -31.70 2.78
C GLY A 598 -20.27 -31.49 1.77
N GLN A 599 -20.05 -32.49 0.92
CA GLN A 599 -19.17 -32.40 -0.25
C GLN A 599 -19.87 -32.97 -1.47
N LEU A 600 -19.94 -32.20 -2.56
CA LEU A 600 -20.57 -32.64 -3.80
C LEU A 600 -19.88 -32.02 -5.02
N ARG A 601 -19.81 -32.80 -6.10
CA ARG A 601 -19.35 -32.39 -7.43
C ARG A 601 -20.44 -32.70 -8.43
N GLU A 602 -20.78 -31.75 -9.30
CA GLU A 602 -21.74 -31.94 -10.38
C GLU A 602 -21.27 -31.24 -11.66
N VAL A 603 -21.84 -31.65 -12.79
CA VAL A 603 -21.74 -30.91 -14.07
C VAL A 603 -23.12 -30.27 -14.29
N PRO A 604 -23.27 -28.95 -14.15
CA PRO A 604 -24.56 -28.28 -14.30
C PRO A 604 -25.20 -28.55 -15.67
N PRO A 605 -26.48 -28.96 -15.72
CA PRO A 605 -27.16 -29.17 -16.98
C PRO A 605 -27.32 -27.86 -17.76
N ILE A 606 -26.97 -27.88 -19.04
CA ILE A 606 -27.24 -26.79 -19.97
C ILE A 606 -28.61 -27.05 -20.62
N ARG A 607 -29.55 -26.08 -20.52
CA ARG A 607 -30.90 -26.24 -21.08
C ARG A 607 -30.85 -26.11 -22.61
N LYS A 608 -31.53 -27.03 -23.31
CA LYS A 608 -31.52 -27.17 -24.77
C LYS A 608 -32.45 -26.17 -25.45
N SER A 609 -31.90 -25.16 -26.12
CA SER A 609 -32.61 -24.43 -27.18
C SER A 609 -31.75 -24.34 -28.44
N LYS A 610 -32.38 -24.23 -29.63
CA LYS A 610 -31.67 -24.16 -30.93
C LYS A 610 -30.62 -23.02 -31.00
N ARG A 611 -30.76 -21.98 -30.17
CA ARG A 611 -29.87 -20.81 -30.10
C ARG A 611 -28.72 -20.99 -29.09
N GLN A 612 -28.78 -21.99 -28.21
CA GLN A 612 -27.80 -22.30 -27.14
C GLN A 612 -26.81 -23.41 -27.50
N LYS A 613 -26.98 -24.11 -28.63
CA LYS A 613 -26.07 -25.17 -29.08
C LYS A 613 -24.61 -24.70 -29.25
N LEU A 614 -24.40 -23.48 -29.75
CA LEU A 614 -23.05 -22.93 -29.92
C LEU A 614 -22.40 -22.57 -28.58
N GLU A 615 -23.19 -22.16 -27.58
CA GLU A 615 -22.71 -21.86 -26.22
C GLU A 615 -22.39 -23.16 -25.45
N GLU A 616 -23.12 -24.26 -25.69
CA GLU A 616 -22.79 -25.61 -25.17
C GLU A 616 -21.41 -26.08 -25.64
N GLU A 617 -21.04 -25.82 -26.90
CA GLU A 617 -19.75 -26.24 -27.46
C GLU A 617 -18.57 -25.39 -26.93
N GLN A 618 -18.83 -24.21 -26.39
CA GLN A 618 -17.81 -23.29 -25.90
C GLN A 618 -17.59 -23.36 -24.38
N GLN A 619 -18.58 -23.75 -23.59
CA GLN A 619 -18.52 -23.72 -22.13
C GLN A 619 -18.23 -25.11 -21.52
N HIS A 620 -17.29 -25.16 -20.58
CA HIS A 620 -17.02 -26.35 -19.75
C HIS A 620 -17.47 -26.09 -18.29
N PRO A 621 -18.70 -26.50 -17.91
CA PRO A 621 -19.26 -26.19 -16.59
C PRO A 621 -18.99 -27.25 -15.52
N PHE A 622 -18.52 -26.80 -14.35
CA PHE A 622 -18.34 -27.63 -13.16
C PHE A 622 -18.93 -26.93 -11.93
N ALA A 623 -19.55 -27.70 -11.04
CA ALA A 623 -20.12 -27.21 -9.79
C ALA A 623 -19.56 -27.97 -8.59
N HIS A 624 -19.21 -27.23 -7.55
CA HIS A 624 -18.53 -27.72 -6.35
C HIS A 624 -19.23 -27.19 -5.11
N PHE A 625 -19.51 -28.09 -4.17
CA PHE A 625 -20.21 -27.76 -2.93
C PHE A 625 -19.35 -28.17 -1.73
N GLY A 626 -19.21 -27.23 -0.79
CA GLY A 626 -18.52 -27.39 0.48
C GLY A 626 -17.01 -27.25 0.39
N LEU A 627 -16.39 -26.70 1.44
CA LEU A 627 -14.93 -26.54 1.53
C LEU A 627 -14.17 -27.86 1.45
N ASN A 628 -14.79 -28.96 1.91
CA ASN A 628 -14.19 -30.29 1.89
C ASN A 628 -13.91 -30.82 0.48
N PHE A 629 -14.53 -30.21 -0.55
CA PHE A 629 -14.21 -30.51 -1.93
C PHE A 629 -12.74 -30.26 -2.29
N PHE A 630 -12.12 -29.20 -1.75
CA PHE A 630 -10.74 -28.83 -2.04
C PHE A 630 -9.76 -29.65 -1.21
N LYS A 631 -9.44 -30.86 -1.69
CA LYS A 631 -8.59 -31.84 -0.99
C LYS A 631 -7.17 -31.38 -0.72
N PHE A 632 -6.64 -30.45 -1.53
CA PHE A 632 -5.28 -29.95 -1.40
C PHE A 632 -5.07 -29.01 -0.21
N LEU A 633 -6.15 -28.48 0.38
CA LEU A 633 -6.07 -27.60 1.53
C LEU A 633 -5.73 -28.42 2.79
N ASP A 634 -4.77 -27.90 3.55
CA ASP A 634 -4.42 -28.41 4.88
C ASP A 634 -5.64 -28.38 5.83
N PRO A 635 -5.83 -29.39 6.71
CA PRO A 635 -6.99 -29.44 7.61
C PRO A 635 -7.15 -28.20 8.50
N THR A 636 -6.07 -27.71 9.10
CA THR A 636 -6.11 -26.51 9.95
C THR A 636 -6.46 -25.28 9.11
N VAL A 637 -5.92 -25.17 7.90
CA VAL A 637 -6.30 -24.09 6.98
C VAL A 637 -7.78 -24.16 6.62
N LYS A 638 -8.36 -25.36 6.40
CA LYS A 638 -9.80 -25.51 6.12
C LYS A 638 -10.66 -25.03 7.29
N GLU A 639 -10.26 -25.32 8.53
CA GLU A 639 -10.94 -24.85 9.73
C GLU A 639 -10.97 -23.33 9.79
N GLU A 640 -9.84 -22.67 9.55
CA GLU A 640 -9.75 -21.20 9.50
C GLU A 640 -10.61 -20.60 8.38
N LEU A 641 -10.67 -21.25 7.21
CA LEU A 641 -11.53 -20.82 6.10
C LEU A 641 -13.02 -21.02 6.42
N ALA A 642 -13.38 -22.08 7.15
CA ALA A 642 -14.75 -22.33 7.58
C ALA A 642 -15.22 -21.26 8.59
N ASP A 643 -14.39 -20.90 9.56
CA ASP A 643 -14.67 -19.79 10.49
C ASP A 643 -14.82 -18.47 9.74
N LEU A 644 -13.98 -18.21 8.74
CA LEU A 644 -14.09 -17.02 7.87
C LEU A 644 -15.40 -16.95 7.08
N LEU A 645 -15.95 -18.08 6.61
CA LEU A 645 -17.22 -18.11 5.89
C LEU A 645 -18.40 -17.66 6.76
N GLY A 646 -18.35 -17.96 8.06
CA GLY A 646 -19.36 -17.61 9.05
C GLY A 646 -19.09 -16.30 9.79
N ALA A 647 -17.99 -15.59 9.50
CA ALA A 647 -17.58 -14.44 10.28
C ALA A 647 -18.43 -13.18 10.04
N PHE A 648 -18.98 -12.64 11.14
CA PHE A 648 -19.68 -11.36 11.20
C PHE A 648 -19.35 -10.62 12.50
N ILE A 649 -19.69 -9.32 12.55
CA ILE A 649 -19.56 -8.52 13.77
C ILE A 649 -20.72 -8.89 14.69
N SER A 650 -20.41 -9.47 15.85
CA SER A 650 -21.40 -9.88 16.86
C SER A 650 -21.12 -9.15 18.18
N PRO A 651 -22.13 -8.59 18.87
CA PRO A 651 -21.93 -8.05 20.22
C PRO A 651 -21.65 -9.14 21.25
N PHE A 652 -21.88 -10.41 20.91
CA PHE A 652 -21.59 -11.56 21.78
C PHE A 652 -20.15 -12.05 21.70
N ASP A 653 -19.32 -11.50 20.80
CA ASP A 653 -17.90 -11.84 20.72
C ASP A 653 -17.20 -11.46 22.04
N GLU A 654 -16.31 -12.32 22.53
CA GLU A 654 -15.55 -12.11 23.76
C GLU A 654 -14.81 -10.76 23.77
N ALA A 655 -14.45 -10.24 22.60
CA ALA A 655 -13.80 -8.93 22.47
C ALA A 655 -14.65 -7.75 22.98
N TRP A 656 -15.96 -7.93 23.17
CA TRP A 656 -16.88 -6.92 23.69
C TRP A 656 -17.34 -7.20 25.13
N ARG A 657 -17.01 -8.37 25.71
CA ARG A 657 -17.43 -8.78 27.05
C ARG A 657 -16.37 -8.39 28.07
N PHE A 658 -16.82 -7.88 29.22
CA PHE A 658 -15.97 -7.65 30.40
C PHE A 658 -16.17 -8.79 31.39
N GLU A 659 -15.14 -9.14 32.16
CA GLU A 659 -15.21 -10.25 33.12
C GLU A 659 -15.91 -9.86 34.43
N ASN A 660 -15.98 -8.55 34.74
CA ASN A 660 -16.64 -8.03 35.93
C ASN A 660 -17.03 -6.55 35.74
N GLU A 661 -17.96 -6.09 36.58
CA GLU A 661 -18.45 -4.70 36.61
C GLU A 661 -17.39 -3.67 37.02
N GLU A 662 -16.30 -4.10 37.67
CA GLU A 662 -15.22 -3.19 38.07
C GLU A 662 -14.39 -2.72 36.87
N THR A 663 -14.32 -3.53 35.81
CA THR A 663 -13.47 -3.29 34.63
C THR A 663 -14.25 -2.92 33.38
N GLY A 664 -15.56 -3.12 33.37
CA GLY A 664 -16.48 -2.61 32.34
C GLY A 664 -17.90 -3.14 32.54
N ASP A 665 -18.80 -2.79 31.65
CA ASP A 665 -20.21 -3.13 31.79
C ASP A 665 -20.43 -4.63 31.51
N TYR A 666 -20.84 -5.39 32.52
CA TYR A 666 -21.07 -6.84 32.43
C TYR A 666 -22.48 -7.11 31.90
N TRP A 667 -22.62 -7.21 30.57
CA TRP A 667 -23.90 -7.53 29.94
C TRP A 667 -24.13 -9.04 29.92
N SER A 668 -25.25 -9.49 30.48
CA SER A 668 -25.74 -10.84 30.24
C SER A 668 -26.29 -10.97 28.82
N GLU A 669 -26.27 -12.17 28.25
CA GLU A 669 -26.80 -12.42 26.91
C GLU A 669 -28.28 -12.02 26.82
N GLU A 670 -29.06 -12.29 27.86
CA GLU A 670 -30.47 -11.89 27.93
C GLU A 670 -30.65 -10.37 27.89
N GLN A 671 -29.75 -9.60 28.51
CA GLN A 671 -29.83 -8.14 28.51
C GLN A 671 -29.51 -7.55 27.13
N ILE A 672 -28.54 -8.12 26.40
CA ILE A 672 -28.24 -7.72 25.00
C ILE A 672 -29.42 -8.07 24.09
N VAL A 673 -29.98 -9.26 24.24
CA VAL A 673 -31.19 -9.68 23.50
C VAL A 673 -32.35 -8.73 23.81
N ALA A 674 -32.55 -8.34 25.07
CA ALA A 674 -33.61 -7.42 25.45
C ALA A 674 -33.46 -6.02 24.83
N GLN A 675 -32.25 -5.58 24.48
CA GLN A 675 -32.02 -4.31 23.80
C GLN A 675 -32.35 -4.36 22.30
N ASP A 676 -32.21 -5.53 21.66
CA ASP A 676 -32.58 -5.73 20.26
C ASP A 676 -33.31 -7.08 20.05
N PRO A 677 -34.52 -7.21 20.61
CA PRO A 677 -35.20 -8.50 20.70
C PRO A 677 -35.56 -9.06 19.32
N LEU A 678 -35.89 -8.20 18.36
CA LEU A 678 -36.26 -8.60 17.01
C LEU A 678 -35.09 -9.19 16.21
N VAL A 679 -33.87 -8.71 16.43
CA VAL A 679 -32.68 -9.22 15.75
C VAL A 679 -32.28 -10.57 16.34
N TYR A 680 -32.30 -10.71 17.67
CA TYR A 680 -31.73 -11.88 18.33
C TYR A 680 -32.70 -13.04 18.61
N GLU A 681 -34.01 -12.81 18.65
CA GLU A 681 -35.00 -13.91 18.69
C GLU A 681 -34.89 -14.83 17.47
N SER A 682 -34.58 -14.26 16.29
CA SER A 682 -34.43 -15.03 15.05
C SER A 682 -33.21 -15.97 15.07
N SER A 683 -32.09 -15.54 15.67
CA SER A 683 -30.87 -16.35 15.79
C SER A 683 -31.02 -17.52 16.77
N ILE A 684 -31.75 -17.33 17.88
CA ILE A 684 -31.98 -18.38 18.88
C ILE A 684 -32.91 -19.46 18.33
N SER A 685 -33.94 -19.09 17.55
CA SER A 685 -34.86 -20.03 16.91
C SER A 685 -34.22 -20.94 15.84
N SER A 686 -33.00 -20.60 15.39
CA SER A 686 -32.25 -21.37 14.38
C SER A 686 -31.20 -22.32 14.97
N LEU A 687 -31.02 -22.29 16.30
CA LEU A 687 -30.07 -23.11 17.07
C LEU A 687 -30.75 -24.24 17.86
N THR A 688 -32.09 -24.25 17.93
CA THR A 688 -32.93 -25.36 18.40
C THR A 688 -33.55 -26.08 17.22
#